data_AF-K7FDE2-F1
#
_entry.id   AF-K7FDE2-F1
#
_cell.length_a   1.000
_cell.length_b   1.000
_cell.length_c   1.000
_cell.angle_alpha   90.00
_cell.angle_beta   90.00
_cell.angle_gamma   90.00
#
_symmetry.space_group_name_H-M   'P 1'
#
loop_
_entity.id
_entity.type
_entity.pdbx_description
1 polymer ?
#
loop_
_entity_poly.entity_id
_entity_poly.type
_entity_poly.pdbx_seq_one_letter_code
_entity_poly.pdbx_strand_id
1 'polypeptide(L)'
;MPSIDSVKVAVRVRPFSQREKDAGSRCVISMNSSSTSVYDPKNPGHMKTFTFDLAYWSHSEFLKDKDGMLVSAGSNSRYAGQREVFRDLGQGVLDNAWQGYNATLLAYGQTGSGKSYSMIGYGANRGIIPVVCEELFKPIQNQENKQYQVTFSMLEIYNEQVIDLLSETKKPGGLKVREDQQQGFYVDGLKLVPCDSYAQIERLMEQGTKIRTTASTSMNATSSRSHMVITIQFKQVQYEETLFPLFNEDITKQSIINLVDLAGSERQKSSGSEGDRLREGTRVNLSLTTLGNVISALAEVAMGKKVLHIPYRDSVLTKLLQSALGGNSRTIMIAAISPADICYEETLSTLRYAERCKRTKKIKNKAVINASPMEKHIMELKAENDKLLSRLTGLGNSAKTVADETKELRCLLAENELRIQAIQLTWGYRLEEARKEWEQQYAAESQMMETFPYLLNINEDPQLSAVLKHFIQDGTLLFSRDPIASILSFSILDKHATFSNSDGKVTIMPWEKGKVVVNGIPVTVKTKLQHMDRVILGSNSAYLYVGFPAERTNEDLSRYDYDFFQSELAAAEGFSVDKLGVVNKDGKPDPSVLAVFHDYIKLMPLVAEANQMSEELKKELKLELKVKNLALSDSRGYDLQKEVTVKVTNKKTSQVWVWSKAKFINRKFLMEELYQNFLDGADVNVDQDSDPFWDPVEVIHLGSAHIWLQSLAYCMKLEEQTEVLNSEGMEEAILLINIVPCSSDGSRAFGEDDIVIDPLELLGRRIDFQIHILQCLGI
;
A
#
# COMPACT_ATOMS: atom_id res chain seq x y z
N MET A 1 -19.27 -12.69 29.99
CA MET A 1 -19.09 -12.97 28.55
C MET A 1 -18.80 -11.65 27.83
N PRO A 2 -17.82 -11.57 26.92
CA PRO A 2 -17.64 -10.37 26.10
C PRO A 2 -18.92 -10.10 25.28
N SER A 3 -19.36 -8.85 25.24
CA SER A 3 -20.56 -8.41 24.52
C SER A 3 -20.37 -8.65 23.01
N ILE A 4 -21.26 -9.43 22.41
CA ILE A 4 -21.20 -9.86 20.99
C ILE A 4 -21.15 -8.66 20.02
N ASP A 5 -21.74 -7.52 20.40
CA ASP A 5 -21.85 -6.34 19.53
C ASP A 5 -20.75 -5.27 19.75
N SER A 6 -19.67 -5.64 20.45
CA SER A 6 -18.55 -4.73 20.67
C SER A 6 -17.44 -4.96 19.63
N VAL A 7 -16.73 -3.90 19.23
CA VAL A 7 -15.65 -4.01 18.25
C VAL A 7 -14.58 -4.98 18.77
N LYS A 8 -14.33 -6.06 18.02
CA LYS A 8 -13.31 -7.06 18.34
C LYS A 8 -11.97 -6.61 17.75
N VAL A 9 -10.92 -6.59 18.56
CA VAL A 9 -9.59 -6.16 18.12
C VAL A 9 -8.60 -7.30 18.27
N ALA A 10 -8.00 -7.69 17.15
CA ALA A 10 -6.91 -8.66 17.08
C ALA A 10 -5.62 -7.98 16.66
N VAL A 11 -4.48 -8.40 17.23
CA VAL A 11 -3.15 -7.98 16.79
C VAL A 11 -2.46 -9.14 16.12
N ARG A 12 -1.77 -8.89 15.00
CA ARG A 12 -0.98 -9.92 14.30
C ARG A 12 0.42 -9.42 14.02
N VAL A 13 1.43 -10.13 14.52
CA VAL A 13 2.85 -9.85 14.24
C VAL A 13 3.35 -10.77 13.15
N ARG A 14 3.94 -10.20 12.09
CA ARG A 14 4.48 -10.96 10.96
C ARG A 14 5.93 -11.45 11.19
N PRO A 15 6.46 -12.37 10.36
CA PRO A 15 7.90 -12.67 10.32
C PRO A 15 8.71 -11.45 9.93
N PHE A 16 10.03 -11.48 10.18
CA PHE A 16 10.93 -10.48 9.61
C PHE A 16 10.88 -10.51 8.09
N SER A 17 10.84 -9.33 7.48
CA SER A 17 11.07 -9.17 6.04
C SER A 17 12.55 -9.45 5.72
N GLN A 18 12.88 -9.65 4.44
CA GLN A 18 14.27 -9.87 4.05
C GLN A 18 15.15 -8.68 4.45
N ARG A 19 14.68 -7.45 4.18
CA ARG A 19 15.34 -6.21 4.61
C ARG A 19 15.62 -6.14 6.12
N GLU A 20 14.68 -6.58 6.96
CA GLU A 20 14.87 -6.57 8.42
C GLU A 20 15.88 -7.62 8.87
N LYS A 21 15.91 -8.80 8.22
CA LYS A 21 16.94 -9.82 8.47
C LYS A 21 18.32 -9.31 8.06
N ASP A 22 18.39 -8.72 6.88
CA ASP A 22 19.63 -8.17 6.31
C ASP A 22 20.16 -7.01 7.14
N ALA A 23 19.27 -6.16 7.67
CA ALA A 23 19.61 -5.08 8.60
C ALA A 23 19.95 -5.56 10.03
N GLY A 24 19.90 -6.88 10.30
CA GLY A 24 20.19 -7.43 11.62
C GLY A 24 19.22 -6.96 12.70
N SER A 25 17.97 -6.65 12.32
CA SER A 25 16.96 -6.11 13.23
C SER A 25 16.65 -7.07 14.38
N ARG A 26 16.42 -6.50 15.56
CA ARG A 26 16.04 -7.28 16.76
C ARG A 26 14.53 -7.25 16.95
N CYS A 27 14.00 -8.35 17.48
CA CYS A 27 12.58 -8.45 17.77
C CYS A 27 12.25 -7.65 19.04
N VAL A 28 11.40 -6.63 18.91
CA VAL A 28 10.93 -5.80 20.02
C VAL A 28 9.53 -6.16 20.49
N ILE A 29 8.97 -7.28 20.02
CA ILE A 29 7.62 -7.72 20.34
C ILE A 29 7.63 -9.03 21.12
N SER A 30 6.81 -9.08 22.16
CA SER A 30 6.49 -10.30 22.88
C SER A 30 4.97 -10.42 22.98
N MET A 31 4.43 -11.61 22.69
CA MET A 31 2.99 -11.88 22.77
C MET A 31 2.71 -13.09 23.65
N ASN A 32 1.62 -13.01 24.42
CA ASN A 32 1.10 -14.12 25.19
C ASN A 32 -0.43 -14.06 25.24
N SER A 33 -1.10 -15.06 24.65
CA SER A 33 -2.57 -15.18 24.60
C SER A 33 -3.24 -13.92 24.03
N SER A 34 -3.69 -12.99 24.90
CA SER A 34 -4.32 -11.72 24.53
C SER A 34 -3.45 -10.48 24.80
N SER A 35 -2.23 -10.66 25.29
CA SER A 35 -1.30 -9.59 25.66
C SER A 35 -0.23 -9.41 24.59
N THR A 36 0.10 -8.15 24.27
CA THR A 36 1.18 -7.77 23.36
C THR A 36 2.03 -6.70 24.03
N SER A 37 3.32 -6.99 24.18
CA SER A 37 4.30 -6.10 24.79
C SER A 37 5.32 -5.63 23.75
N VAL A 38 5.70 -4.34 23.81
CA VAL A 38 6.66 -3.70 22.90
C VAL A 38 7.81 -3.04 23.65
N TYR A 39 9.04 -3.47 23.38
CA TYR A 39 10.26 -3.02 24.04
C TYR A 39 10.82 -1.78 23.34
N ASP A 40 11.14 -0.73 24.09
CA ASP A 40 11.80 0.45 23.54
C ASP A 40 13.28 0.15 23.26
N PRO A 41 13.73 0.15 21.98
CA PRO A 41 15.13 -0.15 21.66
C PRO A 41 16.09 0.92 22.16
N LYS A 42 15.61 2.15 22.42
CA LYS A 42 16.43 3.25 22.97
C LYS A 42 16.45 3.25 24.51
N ASN A 43 15.47 2.61 25.14
CA ASN A 43 15.37 2.53 26.59
C ASN A 43 14.93 1.11 27.02
N PRO A 44 15.88 0.16 27.17
CA PRO A 44 15.57 -1.25 27.41
C PRO A 44 14.73 -1.55 28.66
N GLY A 45 14.70 -0.63 29.64
CA GLY A 45 13.86 -0.75 30.83
C GLY A 45 12.39 -0.35 30.63
N HIS A 46 12.05 0.26 29.50
CA HIS A 46 10.73 0.80 29.23
C HIS A 46 9.89 -0.17 28.38
N MET A 47 9.16 -1.02 29.08
CA MET A 47 8.23 -2.00 28.52
C MET A 47 6.80 -1.46 28.52
N LYS A 48 6.14 -1.44 27.36
CA LYS A 48 4.70 -1.17 27.26
C LYS A 48 3.93 -2.43 26.90
N THR A 49 2.91 -2.73 27.69
CA THR A 49 2.04 -3.90 27.51
C THR A 49 0.62 -3.45 27.19
N PHE A 50 0.05 -4.06 26.16
CA PHE A 50 -1.31 -3.83 25.70
C PHE A 50 -2.10 -5.14 25.74
N THR A 51 -3.39 -5.06 26.05
CA THR A 51 -4.27 -6.23 26.06
C THR A 51 -5.33 -6.08 24.99
N PHE A 52 -5.49 -7.09 24.14
CA PHE A 52 -6.45 -7.13 23.03
C PHE A 52 -7.50 -8.24 23.23
N ASP A 53 -8.33 -8.53 22.23
CA ASP A 53 -9.18 -9.73 22.26
C ASP A 53 -8.39 -10.97 21.86
N LEU A 54 -7.55 -10.81 20.84
CA LEU A 54 -6.73 -11.87 20.26
C LEU A 54 -5.35 -11.31 19.90
N ALA A 55 -4.30 -12.11 20.07
CA ALA A 55 -2.95 -11.78 19.62
C ALA A 55 -2.36 -12.99 18.89
N TYR A 56 -1.92 -12.77 17.65
CA TYR A 56 -1.40 -13.79 16.76
C TYR A 56 0.10 -13.63 16.58
N TRP A 57 0.85 -14.60 17.08
CA TRP A 57 2.26 -14.74 16.81
C TRP A 57 2.46 -15.44 15.46
N SER A 58 2.67 -14.68 14.38
CA SER A 58 3.03 -15.25 13.07
C SER A 58 4.52 -15.06 12.77
N HIS A 59 5.34 -14.65 13.75
CA HIS A 59 6.72 -14.23 13.54
C HIS A 59 7.71 -15.37 13.27
N SER A 60 7.61 -16.45 14.04
CA SER A 60 8.56 -17.56 14.06
C SER A 60 7.86 -18.88 14.33
N GLU A 61 8.62 -19.97 14.43
CA GLU A 61 8.11 -21.31 14.79
C GLU A 61 7.19 -21.92 13.71
N PHE A 62 7.46 -21.63 12.43
CA PHE A 62 6.75 -22.17 11.28
C PHE A 62 7.67 -22.92 10.30
N LEU A 63 7.08 -23.78 9.48
CA LEU A 63 7.70 -24.50 8.37
C LEU A 63 6.91 -24.23 7.09
N LYS A 64 7.57 -24.33 5.93
CA LYS A 64 6.91 -24.33 4.63
C LYS A 64 6.69 -25.78 4.20
N ASP A 65 5.44 -26.16 3.95
CA ASP A 65 5.14 -27.50 3.45
C ASP A 65 5.41 -27.63 1.95
N LYS A 66 5.15 -28.83 1.40
CA LYS A 66 5.36 -29.15 -0.02
C LYS A 66 4.55 -28.28 -0.98
N ASP A 67 3.41 -27.76 -0.54
CA ASP A 67 2.49 -26.94 -1.33
C ASP A 67 2.78 -25.44 -1.14
N GLY A 68 3.78 -25.12 -0.31
CA GLY A 68 4.23 -23.76 -0.04
C GLY A 68 3.44 -23.05 1.06
N MET A 69 2.58 -23.76 1.79
CA MET A 69 1.81 -23.23 2.91
C MET A 69 2.68 -23.13 4.17
N LEU A 70 2.54 -22.04 4.91
CA LEU A 70 3.20 -21.87 6.19
C LEU A 70 2.38 -22.55 7.29
N VAL A 71 2.98 -23.54 7.93
CA VAL A 71 2.36 -24.36 8.98
C VAL A 71 3.18 -24.32 10.26
N SER A 72 2.53 -24.64 11.38
CA SER A 72 3.20 -24.71 12.68
C SER A 72 4.34 -25.73 12.68
N ALA A 73 5.49 -25.37 13.26
CA ALA A 73 6.67 -26.24 13.34
C ALA A 73 6.51 -27.43 14.32
N GLY A 74 5.41 -27.50 15.07
CA GLY A 74 5.10 -28.60 15.98
C GLY A 74 3.88 -28.33 16.84
N SER A 75 3.45 -29.32 17.64
CA SER A 75 2.25 -29.23 18.47
C SER A 75 2.28 -28.13 19.54
N ASN A 76 3.48 -27.71 19.96
CA ASN A 76 3.70 -26.69 20.99
C ASN A 76 4.11 -25.33 20.41
N SER A 77 4.13 -25.17 19.09
CA SER A 77 4.49 -23.89 18.47
C SER A 77 3.38 -22.87 18.67
N ARG A 78 3.78 -21.62 18.91
CA ARG A 78 2.88 -20.47 19.07
C ARG A 78 2.47 -19.86 17.73
N TYR A 79 2.94 -20.42 16.62
CA TYR A 79 2.68 -19.91 15.29
C TYR A 79 1.18 -19.92 14.96
N ALA A 80 0.66 -18.75 14.60
CA ALA A 80 -0.68 -18.59 14.04
C ALA A 80 -0.58 -18.35 12.53
N GLY A 81 -1.01 -19.33 11.73
CA GLY A 81 -1.07 -19.25 10.28
C GLY A 81 -2.38 -18.60 9.79
N GLN A 82 -2.61 -18.66 8.47
CA GLN A 82 -3.84 -18.11 7.87
C GLN A 82 -5.09 -18.86 8.36
N ARG A 83 -4.98 -20.17 8.59
CA ARG A 83 -6.11 -21.03 9.01
C ARG A 83 -6.61 -20.67 10.39
N GLU A 84 -5.69 -20.48 11.35
CA GLU A 84 -6.04 -20.09 12.73
C GLU A 84 -6.69 -18.70 12.75
N VAL A 85 -6.12 -17.75 12.00
CA VAL A 85 -6.67 -16.39 11.90
C VAL A 85 -8.06 -16.39 11.26
N PHE A 86 -8.27 -17.18 10.20
CA PHE A 86 -9.59 -17.34 9.59
C PHE A 86 -10.59 -17.98 10.56
N ARG A 87 -10.23 -19.08 11.22
CA ARG A 87 -11.11 -19.75 12.19
C ARG A 87 -11.59 -18.81 13.29
N ASP A 88 -10.71 -17.97 13.80
CA ASP A 88 -11.02 -17.12 14.96
C ASP A 88 -11.73 -15.80 14.57
N LEU A 89 -11.48 -15.28 13.36
CA LEU A 89 -12.03 -14.01 12.87
C LEU A 89 -12.99 -14.18 11.69
N GLY A 90 -12.54 -14.82 10.62
CA GLY A 90 -13.28 -15.03 9.37
C GLY A 90 -14.54 -15.88 9.55
N GLN A 91 -14.49 -16.93 10.36
CA GLN A 91 -15.68 -17.72 10.71
C GLN A 91 -16.75 -16.85 11.38
N GLY A 92 -16.35 -15.95 12.29
CA GLY A 92 -17.27 -15.02 12.92
C GLY A 92 -17.92 -14.06 11.92
N VAL A 93 -17.21 -13.64 10.86
CA VAL A 93 -17.79 -12.84 9.77
C VAL A 93 -18.87 -13.63 9.04
N LEU A 94 -18.60 -14.89 8.69
CA LEU A 94 -19.56 -15.77 8.03
C LEU A 94 -20.78 -16.06 8.90
N ASP A 95 -20.58 -16.44 10.16
CA ASP A 95 -21.66 -16.75 11.09
C ASP A 95 -22.62 -15.56 11.25
N ASN A 96 -22.07 -14.34 11.29
CA ASN A 96 -22.86 -13.11 11.32
C ASN A 96 -23.67 -12.91 10.03
N ALA A 97 -23.04 -13.11 8.87
CA ALA A 97 -23.71 -12.97 7.58
C ALA A 97 -24.86 -13.97 7.40
N TRP A 98 -24.64 -15.24 7.77
CA TRP A 98 -25.67 -16.28 7.75
C TRP A 98 -26.82 -16.01 8.71
N GLN A 99 -26.56 -15.33 9.83
CA GLN A 99 -27.61 -14.86 10.74
C GLN A 99 -28.37 -13.61 10.24
N GLY A 100 -27.88 -12.94 9.17
CA GLY A 100 -28.45 -11.71 8.63
C GLY A 100 -27.90 -10.42 9.25
N TYR A 101 -26.80 -10.49 10.00
CA TYR A 101 -26.11 -9.31 10.51
C TYR A 101 -25.09 -8.79 9.48
N ASN A 102 -24.97 -7.46 9.39
CA ASN A 102 -23.84 -6.87 8.68
C ASN A 102 -22.54 -7.16 9.45
N ALA A 103 -21.47 -7.41 8.73
CA ALA A 103 -20.16 -7.68 9.29
C ALA A 103 -19.09 -6.86 8.58
N THR A 104 -18.18 -6.25 9.35
CA THR A 104 -17.06 -5.50 8.79
C THR A 104 -15.76 -6.01 9.38
N LEU A 105 -14.78 -6.31 8.54
CA LEU A 105 -13.42 -6.64 8.96
C LEU A 105 -12.43 -5.69 8.29
N LEU A 106 -11.63 -5.00 9.10
CA LEU A 106 -10.64 -4.03 8.62
C LEU A 106 -9.23 -4.38 9.09
N ALA A 107 -8.25 -4.26 8.20
CA ALA A 107 -6.84 -4.39 8.52
C ALA A 107 -6.17 -3.01 8.59
N TYR A 108 -5.40 -2.76 9.66
CA TYR A 108 -4.75 -1.49 9.95
C TYR A 108 -3.31 -1.70 10.41
N GLY A 109 -2.41 -0.78 10.04
CA GLY A 109 -0.99 -0.81 10.38
C GLY A 109 -0.13 -0.21 9.27
N GLN A 110 1.18 -0.05 9.52
CA GLN A 110 2.08 0.54 8.54
C GLN A 110 2.18 -0.30 7.25
N THR A 111 2.65 0.30 6.17
CA THR A 111 3.03 -0.41 4.94
C THR A 111 4.03 -1.52 5.25
N GLY A 112 3.79 -2.67 4.63
CA GLY A 112 4.58 -3.88 4.85
C GLY A 112 4.33 -4.56 6.20
N SER A 113 3.39 -4.15 7.06
CA SER A 113 3.15 -4.84 8.35
C SER A 113 2.36 -6.15 8.25
N GLY A 114 1.79 -6.47 7.09
CA GLY A 114 1.01 -7.70 6.85
C GLY A 114 -0.51 -7.52 6.81
N LYS A 115 -1.00 -6.30 6.56
CA LYS A 115 -2.44 -6.03 6.34
C LYS A 115 -2.99 -6.88 5.18
N SER A 116 -2.44 -6.68 4.00
CA SER A 116 -2.86 -7.33 2.76
C SER A 116 -2.58 -8.84 2.76
N TYR A 117 -1.54 -9.29 3.48
CA TYR A 117 -1.31 -10.72 3.76
C TYR A 117 -2.44 -11.34 4.59
N SER A 118 -2.97 -10.62 5.57
CA SER A 118 -4.08 -11.11 6.39
C SER A 118 -5.40 -11.09 5.63
N MET A 119 -5.62 -10.07 4.79
CA MET A 119 -6.85 -9.91 4.02
C MET A 119 -6.89 -10.82 2.80
N ILE A 120 -5.94 -10.71 1.89
CA ILE A 120 -5.93 -11.46 0.61
C ILE A 120 -5.02 -12.68 0.70
N GLY A 121 -3.82 -12.53 1.26
CA GLY A 121 -2.80 -13.59 1.27
C GLY A 121 -1.98 -13.66 -0.02
N TYR A 122 -1.01 -14.58 -0.08
CA TYR A 122 -0.11 -14.76 -1.22
C TYR A 122 0.11 -16.25 -1.52
N GLY A 123 0.11 -16.61 -2.81
CA GLY A 123 0.33 -17.98 -3.26
C GLY A 123 -0.57 -18.97 -2.51
N ALA A 124 0.03 -20.01 -1.94
CA ALA A 124 -0.69 -21.01 -1.14
C ALA A 124 -1.32 -20.44 0.16
N ASN A 125 -0.80 -19.33 0.68
CA ASN A 125 -1.20 -18.74 1.97
C ASN A 125 -2.38 -17.78 1.80
N ARG A 126 -3.53 -18.31 1.36
CA ARG A 126 -4.78 -17.55 1.16
C ARG A 126 -5.25 -16.89 2.47
N GLY A 127 -5.59 -15.61 2.38
CA GLY A 127 -6.04 -14.77 3.50
C GLY A 127 -7.53 -14.91 3.80
N ILE A 128 -8.06 -14.00 4.62
CA ILE A 128 -9.46 -14.05 5.07
C ILE A 128 -10.44 -13.91 3.91
N ILE A 129 -10.23 -12.97 2.98
CA ILE A 129 -11.16 -12.68 1.87
C ILE A 129 -11.42 -13.91 1.00
N PRO A 130 -10.40 -14.53 0.38
CA PRO A 130 -10.66 -15.69 -0.49
C PRO A 130 -11.30 -16.86 0.27
N VAL A 131 -10.91 -17.09 1.53
CA VAL A 131 -11.48 -18.18 2.34
C VAL A 131 -12.92 -17.88 2.76
N VAL A 132 -13.26 -16.63 3.12
CA VAL A 132 -14.65 -16.20 3.38
C VAL A 132 -15.52 -16.43 2.15
N CYS A 133 -15.06 -16.00 0.98
CA CYS A 133 -15.80 -16.18 -0.27
C CYS A 133 -16.02 -17.67 -0.59
N GLU A 134 -15.01 -18.52 -0.43
CA GLU A 134 -15.13 -19.96 -0.68
C GLU A 134 -16.07 -20.65 0.31
N GLU A 135 -15.88 -20.41 1.60
CA GLU A 135 -16.70 -21.00 2.66
C GLU A 135 -18.15 -20.49 2.63
N LEU A 136 -18.42 -19.29 2.10
CA LEU A 136 -19.79 -18.79 1.88
C LEU A 136 -20.54 -19.64 0.85
N PHE A 137 -19.89 -20.09 -0.23
CA PHE A 137 -20.54 -20.85 -1.29
C PHE A 137 -20.69 -22.35 -0.98
N LYS A 138 -19.88 -22.93 -0.07
CA LYS A 138 -19.97 -24.36 0.28
C LYS A 138 -21.37 -24.79 0.78
N PRO A 139 -22.03 -24.07 1.70
CA PRO A 139 -23.39 -24.43 2.13
C PRO A 139 -24.46 -24.12 1.08
N ILE A 140 -24.25 -23.07 0.26
CA ILE A 140 -25.21 -22.63 -0.78
C ILE A 140 -25.44 -23.75 -1.80
N GLN A 141 -24.38 -24.45 -2.18
CA GLN A 141 -24.45 -25.56 -3.16
C GLN A 141 -25.18 -26.80 -2.64
N ASN A 142 -25.42 -26.91 -1.34
CA ASN A 142 -25.93 -28.13 -0.68
C ASN A 142 -27.38 -27.98 -0.15
N GLN A 143 -28.08 -26.87 -0.41
CA GLN A 143 -29.45 -26.64 0.08
C GLN A 143 -30.43 -26.35 -1.07
N GLU A 144 -31.50 -27.14 -1.19
CA GLU A 144 -32.50 -27.01 -2.26
C GLU A 144 -33.70 -26.11 -1.88
N ASN A 145 -34.01 -25.95 -0.59
CA ASN A 145 -35.24 -25.28 -0.12
C ASN A 145 -35.12 -23.74 0.02
N LYS A 146 -33.99 -23.15 -0.38
CA LYS A 146 -33.70 -21.71 -0.21
C LYS A 146 -33.01 -21.17 -1.44
N GLN A 147 -33.38 -19.95 -1.83
CA GLN A 147 -32.64 -19.23 -2.86
C GLN A 147 -31.64 -18.27 -2.21
N TYR A 148 -30.40 -18.36 -2.67
CA TYR A 148 -29.32 -17.49 -2.25
C TYR A 148 -28.96 -16.52 -3.36
N GLN A 149 -28.78 -15.26 -3.00
CA GLN A 149 -28.32 -14.22 -3.90
C GLN A 149 -27.04 -13.61 -3.32
N VAL A 150 -25.94 -13.72 -4.06
CA VAL A 150 -24.64 -13.16 -3.68
C VAL A 150 -24.27 -12.11 -4.72
N THR A 151 -24.00 -10.88 -4.28
CA THR A 151 -23.38 -9.86 -5.14
C THR A 151 -22.01 -9.49 -4.60
N PHE A 152 -21.09 -9.20 -5.52
CA PHE A 152 -19.73 -8.79 -5.23
C PHE A 152 -19.48 -7.39 -5.80
N SER A 153 -18.75 -6.58 -5.04
CA SER A 153 -18.23 -5.30 -5.50
C SER A 153 -16.87 -5.04 -4.88
N MET A 154 -16.04 -4.31 -5.61
CA MET A 154 -14.67 -4.00 -5.22
C MET A 154 -14.38 -2.56 -5.63
N LEU A 155 -13.94 -1.75 -4.68
CA LEU A 155 -13.59 -0.36 -4.92
C LEU A 155 -12.27 0.01 -4.27
N GLU A 156 -11.67 1.07 -4.79
CA GLU A 156 -10.49 1.71 -4.24
C GLU A 156 -10.80 3.15 -3.86
N ILE A 157 -10.32 3.59 -2.70
CA ILE A 157 -10.36 4.98 -2.27
C ILE A 157 -8.94 5.51 -2.31
N TYR A 158 -8.67 6.43 -3.22
CA TYR A 158 -7.38 7.10 -3.38
C TYR A 158 -7.60 8.60 -3.50
N ASN A 159 -6.88 9.39 -2.69
CA ASN A 159 -7.00 10.85 -2.67
C ASN A 159 -8.47 11.35 -2.54
N GLU A 160 -9.25 10.72 -1.66
CA GLU A 160 -10.69 10.99 -1.47
C GLU A 160 -11.57 10.81 -2.72
N GLN A 161 -11.07 10.15 -3.77
CA GLN A 161 -11.85 9.72 -4.93
C GLN A 161 -12.14 8.22 -4.83
N VAL A 162 -13.35 7.83 -5.24
CA VAL A 162 -13.77 6.43 -5.28
C VAL A 162 -13.62 5.90 -6.69
N ILE A 163 -12.86 4.81 -6.86
CA ILE A 163 -12.65 4.14 -8.13
C ILE A 163 -13.33 2.77 -8.06
N ASP A 164 -14.20 2.47 -9.02
CA ASP A 164 -14.78 1.14 -9.18
C ASP A 164 -13.76 0.22 -9.85
N LEU A 165 -13.38 -0.86 -9.16
CA LEU A 165 -12.38 -1.81 -9.63
C LEU A 165 -13.00 -2.93 -10.50
N LEU A 166 -14.30 -2.92 -10.76
CA LEU A 166 -14.99 -3.88 -11.64
C LEU A 166 -15.58 -3.22 -12.90
N SER A 167 -15.43 -1.89 -13.03
CA SER A 167 -15.87 -1.11 -14.19
C SER A 167 -14.72 -0.90 -15.16
N GLU A 168 -14.94 -1.18 -16.44
CA GLU A 168 -13.97 -0.90 -17.51
C GLU A 168 -13.88 0.61 -17.81
N THR A 169 -14.96 1.35 -17.56
CA THR A 169 -15.01 2.80 -17.76
C THR A 169 -14.58 3.54 -16.51
N LYS A 170 -13.49 4.32 -16.61
CA LYS A 170 -13.07 5.26 -15.57
C LYS A 170 -13.86 6.56 -15.72
N LYS A 171 -14.54 6.99 -14.65
CA LYS A 171 -15.17 8.32 -14.59
C LYS A 171 -14.14 9.34 -14.08
N PRO A 172 -13.88 10.44 -14.79
CA PRO A 172 -13.04 11.52 -14.29
C PRO A 172 -13.54 12.02 -12.92
N GLY A 173 -12.65 12.10 -11.93
CA GLY A 173 -12.97 12.51 -10.55
C GLY A 173 -13.61 11.44 -9.66
N GLY A 174 -13.78 10.21 -10.14
CA GLY A 174 -14.30 9.08 -9.37
C GLY A 174 -15.83 9.05 -9.19
N LEU A 175 -16.31 7.99 -8.54
CA LEU A 175 -17.72 7.81 -8.16
C LEU A 175 -18.08 8.69 -6.96
N LYS A 176 -19.32 9.17 -6.93
CA LYS A 176 -19.81 10.06 -5.86
C LYS A 176 -20.38 9.26 -4.70
N VAL A 177 -20.00 9.62 -3.48
CA VAL A 177 -20.64 9.11 -2.26
C VAL A 177 -21.90 9.93 -1.96
N ARG A 178 -23.04 9.26 -1.83
CA ARG A 178 -24.34 9.84 -1.45
C ARG A 178 -24.80 9.26 -0.11
N GLU A 179 -25.82 9.88 0.47
CA GLU A 179 -26.43 9.45 1.73
C GLU A 179 -27.91 9.20 1.49
N ASP A 180 -28.36 8.02 1.90
CA ASP A 180 -29.77 7.64 1.94
C ASP A 180 -30.22 7.46 3.40
N GLN A 181 -31.50 7.74 3.68
CA GLN A 181 -32.03 7.69 5.05
C GLN A 181 -32.09 6.27 5.63
N GLN A 182 -32.26 5.24 4.79
CA GLN A 182 -32.36 3.84 5.22
C GLN A 182 -31.02 3.11 5.08
N GLN A 183 -30.31 3.31 3.96
CA GLN A 183 -29.05 2.63 3.66
C GLN A 183 -27.82 3.31 4.29
N GLY A 184 -27.91 4.60 4.63
CA GLY A 184 -26.75 5.40 5.03
C GLY A 184 -25.91 5.82 3.83
N PHE A 185 -24.61 5.98 4.01
CA PHE A 185 -23.72 6.35 2.91
C PHE A 185 -23.51 5.20 1.92
N TYR A 186 -23.63 5.50 0.62
CA TYR A 186 -23.40 4.55 -0.47
C TYR A 186 -22.70 5.23 -1.65
N VAL A 187 -22.13 4.41 -2.54
CA VAL A 187 -21.44 4.88 -3.74
C VAL A 187 -22.39 4.83 -4.93
N ASP A 188 -22.69 5.98 -5.52
CA ASP A 188 -23.58 6.08 -6.68
C ASP A 188 -22.90 5.54 -7.95
N GLY A 189 -23.53 4.56 -8.57
CA GLY A 189 -23.04 3.93 -9.80
C GLY A 189 -21.94 2.88 -9.61
N LEU A 190 -21.72 2.38 -8.39
CA LEU A 190 -20.82 1.25 -8.14
C LEU A 190 -21.40 -0.05 -8.74
N LYS A 191 -20.60 -0.78 -9.52
CA LYS A 191 -21.01 -2.05 -10.13
C LYS A 191 -21.16 -3.13 -9.04
N LEU A 192 -22.36 -3.70 -8.95
CA LEU A 192 -22.68 -4.88 -8.14
C LEU A 192 -22.82 -6.08 -9.07
N VAL A 193 -21.87 -7.02 -9.02
CA VAL A 193 -21.84 -8.19 -9.92
C VAL A 193 -22.47 -9.40 -9.22
N PRO A 194 -23.57 -9.97 -9.73
CA PRO A 194 -24.11 -11.22 -9.22
C PRO A 194 -23.11 -12.36 -9.38
N CYS A 195 -22.96 -13.18 -8.35
CA CYS A 195 -22.01 -14.30 -8.33
C CYS A 195 -22.69 -15.62 -7.97
N ASP A 196 -22.30 -16.71 -8.63
CA ASP A 196 -22.81 -18.06 -8.33
C ASP A 196 -21.77 -19.01 -7.72
N SER A 197 -20.50 -18.60 -7.70
CA SER A 197 -19.38 -19.44 -7.30
C SER A 197 -18.19 -18.62 -6.80
N TYR A 198 -17.32 -19.28 -6.02
CA TYR A 198 -16.06 -18.69 -5.60
C TYR A 198 -15.13 -18.38 -6.78
N ALA A 199 -15.09 -19.26 -7.79
CA ALA A 199 -14.24 -19.08 -8.98
C ALA A 199 -14.56 -17.78 -9.74
N GLN A 200 -15.85 -17.38 -9.76
CA GLN A 200 -16.24 -16.10 -10.33
C GLN A 200 -15.74 -14.91 -9.50
N ILE A 201 -15.88 -14.97 -8.16
CA ILE A 201 -15.35 -13.93 -7.27
C ILE A 201 -13.82 -13.82 -7.38
N GLU A 202 -13.10 -14.94 -7.45
CA GLU A 202 -11.65 -14.95 -7.61
C GLU A 202 -11.22 -14.18 -8.88
N ARG A 203 -11.93 -14.36 -9.99
CA ARG A 203 -11.69 -13.61 -11.22
C ARG A 203 -12.03 -12.13 -11.11
N LEU A 204 -13.12 -11.78 -10.42
CA LEU A 204 -13.45 -10.37 -10.15
C LEU A 204 -12.37 -9.70 -9.28
N MET A 205 -11.80 -10.41 -8.31
CA MET A 205 -10.66 -9.93 -7.52
C MET A 205 -9.42 -9.72 -8.40
N GLU A 206 -9.12 -10.67 -9.30
CA GLU A 206 -8.02 -10.53 -10.27
C GLU A 206 -8.24 -9.34 -11.22
N GLN A 207 -9.45 -9.15 -11.74
CA GLN A 207 -9.82 -7.98 -12.55
C GLN A 207 -9.61 -6.68 -11.78
N GLY A 208 -10.08 -6.60 -10.53
CA GLY A 208 -9.87 -5.41 -9.71
C GLY A 208 -8.39 -5.14 -9.43
N THR A 209 -7.60 -6.20 -9.27
CA THR A 209 -6.15 -6.09 -9.12
C THR A 209 -5.48 -5.64 -10.42
N LYS A 210 -5.96 -6.07 -11.60
CA LYS A 210 -5.51 -5.58 -12.93
C LYS A 210 -5.77 -4.08 -13.09
N ILE A 211 -6.97 -3.61 -12.74
CA ILE A 211 -7.31 -2.19 -12.81
C ILE A 211 -6.44 -1.37 -11.84
N ARG A 212 -6.26 -1.86 -10.61
CA ARG A 212 -5.42 -1.23 -9.59
C ARG A 212 -3.95 -1.14 -10.05
N THR A 213 -3.40 -2.23 -10.58
CA THR A 213 -2.03 -2.28 -11.14
C THR A 213 -1.86 -1.29 -12.29
N THR A 214 -2.86 -1.20 -13.17
CA THR A 214 -2.86 -0.22 -14.27
C THR A 214 -2.91 1.21 -13.72
N ALA A 215 -3.69 1.49 -12.67
CA ALA A 215 -3.72 2.81 -12.03
C ALA A 215 -2.39 3.16 -11.32
N SER A 216 -1.78 2.19 -10.63
CA SER A 216 -0.47 2.36 -9.99
C SER A 216 0.64 2.65 -11.00
N THR A 217 0.59 2.03 -12.18
CA THR A 217 1.52 2.35 -13.27
C THR A 217 1.18 3.69 -13.93
N SER A 218 -0.11 4.03 -14.10
CA SER A 218 -0.57 5.26 -14.75
C SER A 218 -0.20 6.55 -14.01
N MET A 219 -0.50 6.57 -12.71
CA MET A 219 -0.55 7.78 -11.89
C MET A 219 0.39 7.69 -10.69
N ASN A 220 1.28 6.68 -10.67
CA ASN A 220 2.10 6.31 -9.50
C ASN A 220 1.28 6.14 -8.21
N ALA A 221 -0.02 5.85 -8.31
CA ALA A 221 -0.88 5.62 -7.16
C ALA A 221 -0.44 4.32 -6.47
N THR A 222 0.41 4.44 -5.44
CA THR A 222 0.90 3.26 -4.71
C THR A 222 -0.23 2.67 -3.88
N SER A 223 -0.38 1.35 -3.94
CA SER A 223 -1.32 0.57 -3.11
C SER A 223 -1.19 0.83 -1.61
N SER A 224 0.00 1.24 -1.15
CA SER A 224 0.27 1.65 0.23
C SER A 224 -0.51 2.90 0.65
N ARG A 225 -0.98 3.71 -0.30
CA ARG A 225 -1.69 4.99 -0.06
C ARG A 225 -3.17 4.95 -0.41
N SER A 226 -3.68 3.81 -0.87
CA SER A 226 -5.09 3.62 -1.18
C SER A 226 -5.75 2.64 -0.21
N HIS A 227 -7.06 2.79 -0.02
CA HIS A 227 -7.87 1.82 0.73
C HIS A 227 -8.63 0.95 -0.25
N MET A 228 -8.58 -0.35 -0.06
CA MET A 228 -9.37 -1.30 -0.83
C MET A 228 -10.56 -1.75 0.01
N VAL A 229 -11.76 -1.66 -0.56
CA VAL A 229 -13.00 -2.13 0.07
C VAL A 229 -13.65 -3.15 -0.84
N ILE A 230 -13.77 -4.38 -0.34
CA ILE A 230 -14.56 -5.44 -0.95
C ILE A 230 -15.86 -5.56 -0.18
N THR A 231 -16.98 -5.53 -0.90
CA THR A 231 -18.32 -5.67 -0.31
C THR A 231 -19.02 -6.85 -0.96
N ILE A 232 -19.45 -7.80 -0.12
CA ILE A 232 -20.29 -8.94 -0.49
C ILE A 232 -21.68 -8.72 0.10
N GLN A 233 -22.70 -8.65 -0.73
CA GLN A 233 -24.08 -8.65 -0.24
C GLN A 233 -24.62 -10.07 -0.34
N PHE A 234 -25.00 -10.63 0.79
CA PHE A 234 -25.53 -11.98 0.89
C PHE A 234 -26.98 -11.94 1.34
N LYS A 235 -27.86 -12.47 0.49
CA LYS A 235 -29.30 -12.51 0.72
C LYS A 235 -29.80 -13.94 0.65
N GLN A 236 -30.63 -14.28 1.63
CA GLN A 236 -31.25 -15.57 1.83
C GLN A 236 -32.76 -15.38 1.69
N VAL A 237 -33.35 -16.06 0.71
CA VAL A 237 -34.78 -16.04 0.44
C VAL A 237 -35.32 -17.44 0.72
N GLN A 238 -36.15 -17.56 1.76
CA GLN A 238 -36.83 -18.81 2.07
C GLN A 238 -38.20 -18.81 1.39
N TYR A 239 -38.48 -19.84 0.61
CA TYR A 239 -39.81 -20.06 0.04
C TYR A 239 -40.54 -21.04 0.96
N GLU A 240 -41.48 -20.56 1.75
CA GLU A 240 -42.37 -21.43 2.54
C GLU A 240 -43.73 -21.52 1.85
N GLU A 241 -44.19 -22.74 1.54
CA GLU A 241 -45.55 -23.03 1.05
C GLU A 241 -46.57 -23.10 2.22
N THR A 242 -46.56 -22.14 3.15
CA THR A 242 -47.51 -22.12 4.27
C THR A 242 -48.65 -21.14 4.01
N LEU A 243 -49.89 -21.56 4.31
CA LEU A 243 -51.14 -20.83 4.06
C LEU A 243 -51.26 -19.44 4.75
N PHE A 244 -50.29 -19.03 5.57
CA PHE A 244 -50.34 -17.78 6.35
C PHE A 244 -48.96 -17.07 6.42
N PRO A 245 -48.50 -16.42 5.34
CA PRO A 245 -47.16 -15.81 5.25
C PRO A 245 -46.99 -14.49 6.05
N LEU A 246 -48.06 -13.95 6.65
CA LEU A 246 -48.08 -12.59 7.23
C LEU A 246 -47.37 -12.46 8.60
N PHE A 247 -46.93 -13.54 9.24
CA PHE A 247 -46.46 -13.51 10.63
C PHE A 247 -45.03 -14.03 10.89
N ASN A 248 -44.29 -14.49 9.86
CA ASN A 248 -42.89 -14.90 10.05
C ASN A 248 -41.93 -13.80 9.54
N GLU A 249 -41.35 -13.03 10.47
CA GLU A 249 -40.23 -12.11 10.20
C GLU A 249 -38.95 -12.86 9.72
N ASP A 250 -38.94 -14.19 9.78
CA ASP A 250 -37.81 -15.06 9.41
C ASP A 250 -37.68 -15.40 7.90
N ILE A 251 -38.55 -14.86 7.04
CA ILE A 251 -38.68 -15.30 5.62
C ILE A 251 -37.53 -14.80 4.73
N THR A 252 -36.91 -13.65 5.03
CA THR A 252 -35.72 -13.17 4.30
C THR A 252 -34.66 -12.55 5.19
N LYS A 253 -33.40 -12.91 4.95
CA LYS A 253 -32.24 -12.38 5.69
C LYS A 253 -31.27 -11.78 4.69
N GLN A 254 -30.83 -10.55 4.95
CA GLN A 254 -29.84 -9.84 4.15
C GLN A 254 -28.67 -9.44 5.04
N SER A 255 -27.46 -9.57 4.52
CA SER A 255 -26.25 -9.13 5.21
C SER A 255 -25.30 -8.47 4.22
N ILE A 256 -24.56 -7.49 4.71
CA ILE A 256 -23.46 -6.84 4.00
C ILE A 256 -22.16 -7.19 4.72
N ILE A 257 -21.25 -7.83 4.00
CA ILE A 257 -19.91 -8.15 4.47
C ILE A 257 -18.95 -7.15 3.84
N ASN A 258 -18.31 -6.31 4.65
CA ASN A 258 -17.28 -5.37 4.22
C ASN A 258 -15.90 -5.87 4.65
N LEU A 259 -15.01 -6.09 3.70
CA LEU A 259 -13.64 -6.54 3.91
C LEU A 259 -12.70 -5.45 3.43
N VAL A 260 -11.99 -4.83 4.38
CA VAL A 260 -11.29 -3.56 4.15
C VAL A 260 -9.79 -3.73 4.40
N ASP A 261 -8.99 -3.45 3.38
CA ASP A 261 -7.54 -3.30 3.50
C ASP A 261 -7.20 -1.81 3.44
N LEU A 262 -6.82 -1.24 4.59
CA LEU A 262 -6.54 0.19 4.68
C LEU A 262 -5.15 0.53 4.14
N ALA A 263 -4.95 1.80 3.80
CA ALA A 263 -3.64 2.37 3.52
C ALA A 263 -2.67 2.22 4.72
N GLY A 264 -1.38 2.39 4.45
CA GLY A 264 -0.32 2.44 5.45
C GLY A 264 -0.57 3.52 6.51
N SER A 265 -0.48 3.15 7.79
CA SER A 265 -0.68 4.06 8.91
C SER A 265 0.56 4.88 9.29
N GLU A 266 1.68 4.68 8.60
CA GLU A 266 2.93 5.35 8.90
C GLU A 266 2.82 6.86 8.79
N ARG A 267 3.43 7.55 9.74
CA ARG A 267 3.56 9.00 9.65
C ARG A 267 4.75 9.32 8.75
N GLN A 268 4.60 10.29 7.86
CA GLN A 268 5.76 10.83 7.18
C GLN A 268 6.66 11.50 8.24
N LYS A 269 7.92 11.09 8.30
CA LYS A 269 8.90 11.67 9.23
C LYS A 269 9.20 13.08 8.75
N SER A 270 9.00 14.06 9.63
CA SER A 270 9.13 15.48 9.31
C SER A 270 10.43 15.80 8.59
N SER A 271 10.35 16.36 7.38
CA SER A 271 11.45 17.18 6.85
C SER A 271 11.62 18.37 7.80
N GLY A 272 12.85 18.81 8.03
CA GLY A 272 13.20 19.78 9.08
C GLY A 272 12.57 21.18 8.95
N SER A 273 11.84 21.48 7.87
CA SER A 273 11.27 22.79 7.52
C SER A 273 9.84 22.96 8.04
N GLU A 274 9.59 24.07 8.75
CA GLU A 274 8.29 24.39 9.37
C GLU A 274 7.15 24.58 8.33
N GLY A 275 7.47 25.01 7.11
CA GLY A 275 6.53 25.15 5.99
C GLY A 275 6.09 23.81 5.37
N ASP A 276 6.98 22.83 5.31
CA ASP A 276 6.66 21.47 4.85
C ASP A 276 5.74 20.78 5.85
N ARG A 277 6.00 20.95 7.17
CA ARG A 277 5.20 20.35 8.27
C ARG A 277 3.70 20.63 8.19
N LEU A 278 3.31 21.84 7.77
CA LEU A 278 1.90 22.27 7.80
C LEU A 278 1.12 21.80 6.56
N ARG A 279 1.81 21.64 5.42
CA ARG A 279 1.19 21.24 4.14
C ARG A 279 1.14 19.73 3.95
N GLU A 280 2.16 19.03 4.46
CA GLU A 280 2.38 17.57 4.34
C GLU A 280 1.34 16.72 5.08
N GLY A 281 0.77 17.21 6.20
CA GLY A 281 -0.08 16.40 7.08
C GLY A 281 -1.54 16.20 6.64
N THR A 282 -2.09 17.07 5.79
CA THR A 282 -3.55 17.27 5.77
C THR A 282 -4.31 16.46 4.71
N ARG A 283 -3.72 16.08 3.56
CA ARG A 283 -4.45 15.33 2.50
C ARG A 283 -4.09 13.85 2.40
N VAL A 284 -2.82 13.46 2.43
CA VAL A 284 -2.37 12.06 2.22
C VAL A 284 -2.96 11.11 3.26
N ASN A 285 -2.96 11.55 4.52
CA ASN A 285 -3.49 10.78 5.64
C ASN A 285 -4.88 11.27 6.10
N LEU A 286 -5.60 12.03 5.27
CA LEU A 286 -6.90 12.59 5.67
C LEU A 286 -7.85 11.48 6.13
N SER A 287 -8.07 10.48 5.28
CA SER A 287 -8.91 9.31 5.57
C SER A 287 -8.54 8.60 6.87
N LEU A 288 -7.25 8.27 7.10
CA LEU A 288 -6.80 7.59 8.33
C LEU A 288 -6.82 8.49 9.57
N THR A 289 -6.52 9.77 9.41
CA THR A 289 -6.58 10.77 10.49
C THR A 289 -8.02 10.97 10.93
N THR A 290 -8.93 11.15 9.97
CA THR A 290 -10.37 11.26 10.22
C THR A 290 -10.93 9.98 10.85
N LEU A 291 -10.51 8.79 10.38
CA LEU A 291 -10.86 7.53 11.03
C LEU A 291 -10.38 7.51 12.50
N GLY A 292 -9.15 7.97 12.77
CA GLY A 292 -8.63 8.12 14.12
C GLY A 292 -9.44 9.09 14.98
N ASN A 293 -9.94 10.19 14.39
CA ASN A 293 -10.78 11.17 15.06
C ASN A 293 -12.17 10.60 15.40
N VAL A 294 -12.79 9.88 14.45
CA VAL A 294 -14.05 9.15 14.68
C VAL A 294 -13.91 8.15 15.83
N ILE A 295 -12.85 7.33 15.82
CA ILE A 295 -12.62 6.33 16.88
C ILE A 295 -12.34 7.01 18.23
N SER A 296 -11.63 8.14 18.23
CA SER A 296 -11.36 8.90 19.45
C SER A 296 -12.64 9.50 20.02
N ALA A 297 -13.46 10.14 19.19
CA ALA A 297 -14.78 10.66 19.57
C ALA A 297 -15.70 9.56 20.13
N LEU A 298 -15.74 8.40 19.47
CA LEU A 298 -16.47 7.23 19.95
C LEU A 298 -15.91 6.73 21.29
N ALA A 299 -14.60 6.63 21.45
CA ALA A 299 -14.00 6.22 22.73
C ALA A 299 -14.35 7.18 23.87
N GLU A 300 -14.42 8.49 23.60
CA GLU A 300 -14.80 9.51 24.59
C GLU A 300 -16.27 9.41 25.01
N VAL A 301 -17.18 9.22 24.06
CA VAL A 301 -18.60 8.94 24.34
C VAL A 301 -18.74 7.66 25.18
N ALA A 302 -17.97 6.62 24.87
CA ALA A 302 -17.87 5.39 25.66
C ALA A 302 -17.47 5.65 27.13
N MET A 303 -16.66 6.69 27.40
CA MET A 303 -16.25 7.09 28.74
C MET A 303 -17.27 8.00 29.44
N GLY A 304 -18.43 8.27 28.82
CA GLY A 304 -19.46 9.15 29.35
C GLY A 304 -19.18 10.64 29.13
N LYS A 305 -18.17 11.00 28.31
CA LYS A 305 -17.97 12.39 27.91
C LYS A 305 -19.02 12.80 26.89
N LYS A 306 -19.50 14.04 27.00
CA LYS A 306 -20.44 14.62 26.02
C LYS A 306 -19.66 15.03 24.77
N VAL A 307 -19.79 14.25 23.70
CA VAL A 307 -19.31 14.62 22.37
C VAL A 307 -20.52 15.02 21.53
N LEU A 308 -20.50 16.24 20.98
CA LEU A 308 -21.63 16.80 20.22
C LEU A 308 -21.73 16.25 18.80
N HIS A 309 -20.60 15.90 18.19
CA HIS A 309 -20.50 15.52 16.79
C HIS A 309 -19.42 14.47 16.56
N ILE A 310 -19.73 13.43 15.78
CA ILE A 310 -18.77 12.43 15.33
C ILE A 310 -18.46 12.71 13.85
N PRO A 311 -17.18 12.94 13.47
CA PRO A 311 -16.79 13.45 12.15
C PRO A 311 -16.80 12.40 11.03
N TYR A 312 -17.91 11.67 10.84
CA TYR A 312 -18.00 10.69 9.74
C TYR A 312 -17.91 11.33 8.35
N ARG A 313 -18.36 12.58 8.23
CA ARG A 313 -18.47 13.30 6.95
C ARG A 313 -17.14 13.88 6.44
N ASP A 314 -16.10 13.89 7.27
CA ASP A 314 -14.85 14.59 6.99
C ASP A 314 -13.92 13.79 6.06
N SER A 315 -14.24 12.52 5.76
CA SER A 315 -13.57 11.73 4.71
C SER A 315 -14.52 10.73 4.04
N VAL A 316 -14.19 10.32 2.81
CA VAL A 316 -14.90 9.29 2.06
C VAL A 316 -14.88 7.95 2.80
N LEU A 317 -13.71 7.57 3.34
CA LEU A 317 -13.55 6.33 4.09
C LEU A 317 -14.49 6.27 5.30
N THR A 318 -14.55 7.35 6.10
CA THR A 318 -15.39 7.38 7.30
C THR A 318 -16.88 7.48 6.99
N LYS A 319 -17.26 8.05 5.83
CA LYS A 319 -18.66 7.96 5.35
C LYS A 319 -19.04 6.50 5.10
N LEU A 320 -18.25 5.78 4.31
CA LEU A 320 -18.53 4.39 3.95
C LEU A 320 -18.43 3.42 5.14
N LEU A 321 -17.58 3.70 6.12
CA LEU A 321 -17.42 2.91 7.35
C LEU A 321 -18.31 3.37 8.51
N GLN A 322 -19.24 4.31 8.29
CA GLN A 322 -20.13 4.78 9.35
C GLN A 322 -20.94 3.64 9.99
N SER A 323 -21.42 2.68 9.20
CA SER A 323 -22.15 1.52 9.72
C SER A 323 -21.25 0.59 10.55
N ALA A 324 -19.96 0.52 10.24
CA ALA A 324 -18.97 -0.32 10.91
C ALA A 324 -18.58 0.19 12.29
N LEU A 325 -18.52 1.50 12.50
CA LEU A 325 -18.06 2.11 13.75
C LEU A 325 -19.24 2.78 14.45
N GLY A 326 -19.79 2.17 15.50
CA GLY A 326 -20.92 2.73 16.25
C GLY A 326 -22.28 2.61 15.56
N GLY A 327 -22.37 1.88 14.44
CA GLY A 327 -23.58 1.68 13.64
C GLY A 327 -24.13 0.24 13.64
N ASN A 328 -24.83 -0.13 12.57
CA ASN A 328 -25.41 -1.47 12.35
C ASN A 328 -24.41 -2.40 11.63
N SER A 329 -23.44 -2.92 12.37
CA SER A 329 -22.48 -3.92 11.89
C SER A 329 -21.77 -4.58 13.07
N ARG A 330 -21.39 -5.85 12.96
CA ARG A 330 -20.41 -6.48 13.85
C ARG A 330 -19.02 -6.29 13.27
N THR A 331 -18.15 -5.60 14.02
CA THR A 331 -16.89 -5.09 13.46
C THR A 331 -15.67 -5.71 14.10
N ILE A 332 -14.74 -6.13 13.26
CA ILE A 332 -13.46 -6.75 13.62
C ILE A 332 -12.34 -5.88 13.05
N MET A 333 -11.33 -5.59 13.88
CA MET A 333 -10.11 -4.90 13.46
C MET A 333 -8.90 -5.81 13.65
N ILE A 334 -8.10 -5.96 12.61
CA ILE A 334 -6.77 -6.58 12.65
C ILE A 334 -5.73 -5.47 12.65
N ALA A 335 -4.99 -5.33 13.74
CA ALA A 335 -3.82 -4.48 13.83
C ALA A 335 -2.57 -5.29 13.44
N ALA A 336 -2.08 -5.10 12.22
CA ALA A 336 -0.90 -5.77 11.70
C ALA A 336 0.37 -4.97 12.05
N ILE A 337 1.36 -5.63 12.66
CA ILE A 337 2.58 -4.98 13.18
C ILE A 337 3.87 -5.68 12.71
N SER A 338 4.95 -4.90 12.62
CA SER A 338 6.31 -5.45 12.44
C SER A 338 6.92 -5.80 13.79
N PRO A 339 7.68 -6.91 13.89
CA PRO A 339 8.48 -7.25 15.07
C PRO A 339 9.77 -6.40 15.21
N ALA A 340 10.21 -5.68 14.16
CA ALA A 340 11.55 -5.11 14.10
C ALA A 340 11.72 -3.81 14.90
N ASP A 341 12.88 -3.66 15.54
CA ASP A 341 13.29 -2.44 16.26
C ASP A 341 13.29 -1.19 15.38
N ILE A 342 13.71 -1.30 14.12
CA ILE A 342 13.64 -0.20 13.14
C ILE A 342 12.20 0.32 12.89
N CYS A 343 11.19 -0.49 13.21
CA CYS A 343 9.76 -0.16 13.07
C CYS A 343 9.08 0.11 14.42
N TYR A 344 9.85 0.33 15.50
CA TYR A 344 9.32 0.49 16.86
C TYR A 344 8.24 1.58 16.98
N GLU A 345 8.49 2.79 16.47
CA GLU A 345 7.58 3.93 16.62
C GLU A 345 6.23 3.67 15.96
N GLU A 346 6.24 3.11 14.76
CA GLU A 346 5.02 2.79 14.00
C GLU A 346 4.25 1.63 14.61
N THR A 347 4.98 0.63 15.12
CA THR A 347 4.39 -0.49 15.86
C THR A 347 3.71 0.01 17.14
N LEU A 348 4.36 0.87 17.92
CA LEU A 348 3.78 1.49 19.11
C LEU A 348 2.55 2.35 18.77
N SER A 349 2.61 3.13 17.67
CA SER A 349 1.49 3.93 17.17
C SER A 349 0.28 3.05 16.83
N THR A 350 0.52 1.94 16.12
CA THR A 350 -0.50 0.95 15.74
C THR A 350 -1.15 0.31 16.97
N LEU A 351 -0.35 -0.12 17.96
CA LEU A 351 -0.86 -0.70 19.20
C LEU A 351 -1.72 0.28 20.01
N ARG A 352 -1.30 1.55 20.12
CA ARG A 352 -2.09 2.61 20.75
C ARG A 352 -3.40 2.89 20.01
N TYR A 353 -3.39 2.82 18.69
CA TYR A 353 -4.59 2.97 17.88
C TYR A 353 -5.57 1.81 18.13
N ALA A 354 -5.07 0.57 18.07
CA ALA A 354 -5.84 -0.63 18.37
C ALA A 354 -6.42 -0.62 19.79
N GLU A 355 -5.66 -0.12 20.78
CA GLU A 355 -6.13 0.02 22.16
C GLU A 355 -7.30 1.00 22.27
N ARG A 356 -7.23 2.14 21.56
CA ARG A 356 -8.35 3.10 21.48
C ARG A 356 -9.58 2.47 20.84
N CYS A 357 -9.41 1.68 19.78
CA CYS A 357 -10.51 0.92 19.17
C CYS A 357 -11.13 -0.07 20.17
N LYS A 358 -10.31 -0.78 20.95
CA LYS A 358 -10.83 -1.66 22.00
C LYS A 358 -11.58 -0.90 23.09
N ARG A 359 -11.22 0.35 23.39
CA ARG A 359 -11.93 1.17 24.39
C ARG A 359 -13.32 1.63 23.91
N THR A 360 -13.60 1.60 22.61
CA THR A 360 -14.95 1.88 22.09
C THR A 360 -15.98 0.81 22.48
N LYS A 361 -15.58 -0.32 23.07
CA LYS A 361 -16.49 -1.40 23.51
C LYS A 361 -17.65 -0.99 24.42
N LYS A 362 -17.57 0.18 25.07
CA LYS A 362 -18.71 0.74 25.83
C LYS A 362 -19.78 1.37 24.90
N ILE A 363 -19.40 1.76 23.68
CA ILE A 363 -20.33 1.98 22.55
C ILE A 363 -20.53 0.64 21.87
N LYS A 364 -21.67 0.02 22.16
CA LYS A 364 -22.09 -1.17 21.44
C LYS A 364 -22.51 -0.75 20.04
N ASN A 365 -22.01 -1.43 19.01
CA ASN A 365 -22.65 -1.37 17.72
C ASN A 365 -24.09 -1.89 17.89
N LYS A 366 -25.05 -1.29 17.17
CA LYS A 366 -26.45 -1.69 17.24
C LYS A 366 -26.74 -2.61 16.06
N ALA A 367 -26.09 -3.78 16.06
CA ALA A 367 -26.27 -4.76 15.01
C ALA A 367 -27.68 -5.36 15.07
N VAL A 368 -28.41 -5.30 13.96
CA VAL A 368 -29.74 -5.89 13.81
C VAL A 368 -29.75 -6.87 12.64
N ILE A 369 -30.66 -7.85 12.70
CA ILE A 369 -30.90 -8.75 11.58
C ILE A 369 -31.62 -7.94 10.50
N ASN A 370 -31.04 -7.88 9.31
CA ASN A 370 -31.61 -7.09 8.22
C ASN A 370 -32.54 -7.97 7.38
N ALA A 371 -33.74 -7.47 7.12
CA ALA A 371 -34.67 -8.01 6.13
C ALA A 371 -34.54 -7.23 4.82
N SER A 372 -34.81 -7.86 3.69
CA SER A 372 -34.69 -7.20 2.40
C SER A 372 -35.95 -6.37 2.10
N PRO A 373 -35.86 -5.03 1.89
CA PRO A 373 -37.03 -4.20 1.59
C PRO A 373 -37.75 -4.60 0.30
N MET A 374 -36.98 -5.03 -0.70
CA MET A 374 -37.50 -5.51 -1.98
C MET A 374 -38.36 -6.77 -1.79
N GLU A 375 -37.93 -7.69 -0.93
CA GLU A 375 -38.68 -8.93 -0.70
C GLU A 375 -39.83 -8.72 0.25
N LYS A 376 -39.70 -7.78 1.20
CA LYS A 376 -40.85 -7.30 1.95
C LYS A 376 -41.93 -6.78 0.98
N HIS A 377 -41.53 -6.02 -0.04
CA HIS A 377 -42.45 -5.55 -1.08
C HIS A 377 -43.03 -6.70 -1.93
N ILE A 378 -42.20 -7.67 -2.35
CA ILE A 378 -42.69 -8.88 -3.04
C ILE A 378 -43.69 -9.65 -2.17
N MET A 379 -43.44 -9.76 -0.86
CA MET A 379 -44.35 -10.43 0.07
C MET A 379 -45.64 -9.65 0.27
N GLU A 380 -45.59 -8.32 0.37
CA GLU A 380 -46.78 -7.45 0.42
C GLU A 380 -47.64 -7.64 -0.83
N LEU A 381 -47.01 -7.68 -2.02
CA LEU A 381 -47.70 -7.96 -3.29
C LEU A 381 -48.31 -9.37 -3.34
N LYS A 382 -47.59 -10.39 -2.83
CA LYS A 382 -48.11 -11.77 -2.76
C LYS A 382 -49.29 -11.90 -1.78
N ALA A 383 -49.19 -11.29 -0.60
CA ALA A 383 -50.26 -11.29 0.39
C ALA A 383 -51.49 -10.49 -0.09
N GLU A 384 -51.27 -9.43 -0.87
CA GLU A 384 -52.33 -8.72 -1.57
C GLU A 384 -52.98 -9.65 -2.62
N ASN A 385 -52.21 -10.39 -3.40
CA ASN A 385 -52.74 -11.38 -4.35
C ASN A 385 -53.61 -12.44 -3.65
N ASP A 386 -53.19 -12.99 -2.52
CA ASP A 386 -53.98 -13.97 -1.76
C ASP A 386 -55.31 -13.39 -1.26
N LYS A 387 -55.31 -12.12 -0.82
CA LYS A 387 -56.53 -11.41 -0.43
C LYS A 387 -57.45 -11.15 -1.62
N LEU A 388 -56.89 -10.71 -2.76
CA LEU A 388 -57.63 -10.47 -4.00
C LEU A 388 -58.25 -11.78 -4.50
N LEU A 389 -57.51 -12.90 -4.49
CA LEU A 389 -57.97 -14.24 -4.83
C LEU A 389 -59.12 -14.69 -3.91
N SER A 390 -58.96 -14.52 -2.60
CA SER A 390 -60.00 -14.85 -1.61
C SER A 390 -61.29 -14.05 -1.86
N ARG A 391 -61.16 -12.75 -2.15
CA ARG A 391 -62.29 -11.87 -2.49
C ARG A 391 -62.96 -12.28 -3.80
N LEU A 392 -62.17 -12.67 -4.81
CA LEU A 392 -62.66 -13.22 -6.08
C LEU A 392 -63.45 -14.51 -5.88
N THR A 393 -62.97 -15.43 -5.03
CA THR A 393 -63.69 -16.66 -4.72
C THR A 393 -64.99 -16.43 -3.94
N GLY A 394 -65.02 -15.44 -3.03
CA GLY A 394 -66.23 -15.08 -2.28
C GLY A 394 -67.31 -14.38 -3.12
N LEU A 395 -66.91 -13.68 -4.18
CA LEU A 395 -67.81 -12.97 -5.10
C LEU A 395 -68.51 -13.88 -6.12
N GLY A 396 -68.04 -15.13 -6.30
CA GLY A 396 -68.61 -16.09 -7.26
C GLY A 396 -70.09 -16.48 -7.06
N ASN A 397 -70.73 -16.03 -5.97
CA ASN A 397 -72.08 -16.46 -5.57
C ASN A 397 -73.21 -15.42 -5.78
N SER A 398 -72.96 -14.22 -6.33
CA SER A 398 -73.99 -13.19 -6.54
C SER A 398 -73.92 -12.51 -7.91
N ALA A 399 -75.04 -12.42 -8.64
CA ALA A 399 -75.06 -12.08 -10.06
C ALA A 399 -75.68 -10.69 -10.35
N LYS A 400 -74.83 -9.70 -10.67
CA LYS A 400 -74.94 -8.70 -11.78
C LYS A 400 -74.10 -7.45 -11.58
N THR A 401 -73.86 -7.00 -10.34
CA THR A 401 -72.89 -5.91 -10.01
C THR A 401 -71.45 -6.42 -9.82
N VAL A 402 -71.27 -7.73 -9.78
CA VAL A 402 -70.00 -8.41 -9.49
C VAL A 402 -69.07 -8.50 -10.70
N ALA A 403 -69.57 -8.35 -11.93
CA ALA A 403 -68.78 -8.57 -13.15
C ALA A 403 -67.67 -7.53 -13.37
N ASP A 404 -67.94 -6.25 -13.10
CA ASP A 404 -66.93 -5.20 -13.21
C ASP A 404 -65.92 -5.25 -12.06
N GLU A 405 -66.38 -5.47 -10.82
CA GLU A 405 -65.49 -5.66 -9.67
C GLU A 405 -64.58 -6.89 -9.83
N THR A 406 -65.07 -8.01 -10.36
CA THR A 406 -64.24 -9.19 -10.62
C THR A 406 -63.25 -8.98 -11.77
N LYS A 407 -63.57 -8.14 -12.76
CA LYS A 407 -62.64 -7.76 -13.83
C LYS A 407 -61.51 -6.88 -13.30
N GLU A 408 -61.83 -5.90 -12.45
CA GLU A 408 -60.86 -5.02 -11.80
C GLU A 408 -59.91 -5.81 -10.88
N LEU A 409 -60.44 -6.70 -10.04
CA LEU A 409 -59.65 -7.58 -9.17
C LEU A 409 -58.70 -8.50 -9.96
N ARG A 410 -59.14 -9.03 -11.12
CA ARG A 410 -58.27 -9.83 -12.01
C ARG A 410 -57.16 -9.00 -12.67
N CYS A 411 -57.44 -7.73 -13.00
CA CYS A 411 -56.44 -6.83 -13.56
C CYS A 411 -55.34 -6.50 -12.54
N LEU A 412 -55.74 -6.20 -11.29
CA LEU A 412 -54.83 -5.97 -10.18
C LEU A 412 -53.94 -7.19 -9.87
N LEU A 413 -54.53 -8.40 -9.87
CA LEU A 413 -53.77 -9.66 -9.72
C LEU A 413 -52.69 -9.81 -10.80
N ALA A 414 -53.05 -9.61 -12.07
CA ALA A 414 -52.12 -9.72 -13.19
C ALA A 414 -51.00 -8.65 -13.12
N GLU A 415 -51.32 -7.43 -12.71
CA GLU A 415 -50.33 -6.36 -12.53
C GLU A 415 -49.33 -6.70 -11.41
N ASN A 416 -49.82 -7.20 -10.27
CA ASN A 416 -48.98 -7.63 -9.16
C ASN A 416 -48.08 -8.83 -9.55
N GLU A 417 -48.62 -9.81 -10.28
CA GLU A 417 -47.83 -10.94 -10.81
C GLU A 417 -46.72 -10.48 -11.77
N LEU A 418 -47.03 -9.53 -12.67
CA LEU A 418 -46.04 -8.94 -13.58
C LEU A 418 -44.91 -8.22 -12.83
N ARG A 419 -45.22 -7.47 -11.77
CA ARG A 419 -44.21 -6.79 -10.94
C ARG A 419 -43.28 -7.78 -10.24
N ILE A 420 -43.83 -8.85 -9.68
CA ILE A 420 -43.04 -9.92 -9.03
C ILE A 420 -42.13 -10.61 -10.06
N GLN A 421 -42.68 -10.97 -11.23
CA GLN A 421 -41.89 -11.58 -12.30
C GLN A 421 -40.78 -10.65 -12.79
N ALA A 422 -41.06 -9.36 -12.96
CA ALA A 422 -40.04 -8.40 -13.39
C ALA A 422 -38.84 -8.36 -12.43
N ILE A 423 -39.07 -8.36 -11.11
CA ILE A 423 -37.99 -8.35 -10.11
C ILE A 423 -37.18 -9.66 -10.16
N GLN A 424 -37.84 -10.81 -10.24
CA GLN A 424 -37.17 -12.12 -10.27
C GLN A 424 -36.41 -12.38 -11.58
N LEU A 425 -37.01 -12.05 -12.73
CA LEU A 425 -36.39 -12.14 -14.04
C LEU A 425 -35.14 -11.24 -14.13
N THR A 426 -35.17 -10.07 -13.49
CA THR A 426 -34.01 -9.16 -13.45
C THR A 426 -32.81 -9.78 -12.76
N TRP A 427 -32.99 -10.55 -11.68
CA TRP A 427 -31.87 -11.24 -11.02
C TRP A 427 -31.30 -12.37 -11.89
N GLY A 428 -32.17 -13.27 -12.36
CA GLY A 428 -31.75 -14.42 -13.17
C GLY A 428 -31.02 -13.99 -14.44
N TYR A 429 -31.54 -12.96 -15.12
CA TYR A 429 -30.90 -12.37 -16.30
C TYR A 429 -29.51 -11.81 -15.98
N ARG A 430 -29.38 -10.99 -14.93
CA ARG A 430 -28.09 -10.39 -14.54
C ARG A 430 -27.05 -11.43 -14.10
N LEU A 431 -27.49 -12.51 -13.47
CA LEU A 431 -26.61 -13.62 -13.08
C LEU A 431 -26.08 -14.37 -14.31
N GLU A 432 -26.94 -14.62 -15.29
CA GLU A 432 -26.57 -15.30 -16.52
C GLU A 432 -25.68 -14.44 -17.42
N GLU A 433 -25.92 -13.11 -17.50
CA GLU A 433 -24.98 -12.18 -18.13
C GLU A 433 -23.61 -12.23 -17.47
N ALA A 434 -23.54 -12.14 -16.14
CA ALA A 434 -22.29 -12.19 -15.40
C ALA A 434 -21.55 -13.53 -15.58
N ARG A 435 -22.27 -14.64 -15.73
CA ARG A 435 -21.70 -15.96 -16.07
C ARG A 435 -21.06 -15.93 -17.45
N LYS A 436 -21.78 -15.45 -18.47
CA LYS A 436 -21.28 -15.41 -19.85
C LYS A 436 -20.06 -14.51 -19.99
N GLU A 437 -20.08 -13.32 -19.38
CA GLU A 437 -18.92 -12.43 -19.35
C GLU A 437 -17.70 -13.13 -18.74
N TRP A 438 -17.89 -13.86 -17.63
CA TRP A 438 -16.84 -14.62 -16.96
C TRP A 438 -16.26 -15.74 -17.84
N GLU A 439 -17.10 -16.58 -18.44
CA GLU A 439 -16.66 -17.71 -19.29
C GLU A 439 -15.86 -17.22 -20.50
N GLN A 440 -16.33 -16.14 -21.14
CA GLN A 440 -15.68 -15.55 -22.31
C GLN A 440 -14.30 -14.97 -21.99
N GLN A 441 -14.19 -14.20 -20.91
CA GLN A 441 -12.91 -13.61 -20.49
C GLN A 441 -11.90 -14.69 -20.09
N TYR A 442 -12.35 -15.71 -19.36
CA TYR A 442 -11.49 -16.81 -18.89
C TYR A 442 -10.95 -17.65 -20.04
N ALA A 443 -11.81 -18.02 -21.00
CA ALA A 443 -11.42 -18.79 -22.18
C ALA A 443 -10.43 -17.99 -23.05
N ALA A 444 -10.68 -16.69 -23.26
CA ALA A 444 -9.83 -15.84 -24.07
C ALA A 444 -8.41 -15.68 -23.49
N GLU A 445 -8.28 -15.38 -22.20
CA GLU A 445 -6.96 -15.24 -21.56
C GLU A 445 -6.18 -16.56 -21.55
N SER A 446 -6.86 -17.68 -21.27
CA SER A 446 -6.24 -19.02 -21.27
C SER A 446 -5.73 -19.39 -22.66
N GLN A 447 -6.52 -19.16 -23.71
CA GLN A 447 -6.12 -19.40 -25.09
C GLN A 447 -4.91 -18.56 -25.50
N MET A 448 -4.87 -17.28 -25.10
CA MET A 448 -3.74 -16.39 -25.38
C MET A 448 -2.46 -16.88 -24.69
N MET A 449 -2.56 -17.34 -23.43
CA MET A 449 -1.43 -17.92 -22.68
C MET A 449 -0.88 -19.19 -23.33
N GLU A 450 -1.73 -20.04 -23.89
CA GLU A 450 -1.32 -21.28 -24.57
C GLU A 450 -0.78 -21.05 -25.98
N THR A 451 -0.92 -19.85 -26.54
CA THR A 451 -0.54 -19.55 -27.92
C THR A 451 0.68 -18.63 -28.01
N PHE A 452 0.72 -17.54 -27.25
CA PHE A 452 1.67 -16.45 -27.45
C PHE A 452 2.65 -16.26 -26.29
N PRO A 453 3.87 -15.74 -26.55
CA PRO A 453 4.72 -15.19 -25.52
C PRO A 453 4.13 -13.88 -24.96
N TYR A 454 4.50 -13.50 -23.75
CA TYR A 454 3.98 -12.30 -23.11
C TYR A 454 4.94 -11.69 -22.11
N LEU A 455 4.78 -10.38 -21.86
CA LEU A 455 5.42 -9.70 -20.73
C LEU A 455 4.52 -9.78 -19.51
N LEU A 456 5.09 -10.21 -18.39
CA LEU A 456 4.45 -10.28 -17.10
C LEU A 456 4.95 -9.13 -16.23
N ASN A 457 4.08 -8.24 -15.77
CA ASN A 457 4.51 -7.09 -15.00
C ASN A 457 5.07 -7.48 -13.62
N ILE A 458 6.09 -6.76 -13.15
CA ILE A 458 6.65 -6.89 -11.81
C ILE A 458 6.55 -5.52 -11.13
N ASN A 459 6.05 -5.48 -9.89
CA ASN A 459 5.74 -4.25 -9.17
C ASN A 459 6.37 -4.27 -7.77
N GLU A 460 6.67 -3.09 -7.20
CA GLU A 460 7.15 -2.99 -5.82
C GLU A 460 6.16 -3.60 -4.82
N ASP A 461 4.85 -3.50 -5.09
CA ASP A 461 3.84 -4.26 -4.36
C ASP A 461 3.72 -5.68 -4.96
N PRO A 462 4.04 -6.74 -4.19
CA PRO A 462 3.86 -8.12 -4.64
C PRO A 462 2.41 -8.46 -5.05
N GLN A 463 1.38 -7.77 -4.52
CA GLN A 463 -0.02 -7.99 -4.94
C GLN A 463 -0.31 -7.52 -6.35
N LEU A 464 0.44 -6.54 -6.83
CA LEU A 464 0.27 -5.98 -8.17
C LEU A 464 1.21 -6.65 -9.18
N SER A 465 2.08 -7.56 -8.74
CA SER A 465 3.01 -8.31 -9.58
C SER A 465 2.33 -9.53 -10.21
N ALA A 466 2.73 -9.87 -11.42
CA ALA A 466 2.20 -11.00 -12.20
C ALA A 466 0.70 -10.91 -12.55
N VAL A 467 0.17 -9.70 -12.62
CA VAL A 467 -1.26 -9.43 -12.82
C VAL A 467 -1.57 -9.05 -14.27
N LEU A 468 -0.74 -8.20 -14.87
CA LEU A 468 -0.84 -7.74 -16.25
C LEU A 468 0.01 -8.65 -17.16
N LYS A 469 -0.61 -9.12 -18.25
CA LYS A 469 0.02 -9.91 -19.29
C LYS A 469 -0.12 -9.18 -20.62
N HIS A 470 1.01 -8.76 -21.19
CA HIS A 470 1.03 -8.12 -22.50
C HIS A 470 1.48 -9.15 -23.54
N PHE A 471 0.52 -9.75 -24.24
CA PHE A 471 0.77 -10.77 -25.26
C PHE A 471 1.44 -10.18 -26.50
N ILE A 472 2.49 -10.85 -26.97
CA ILE A 472 3.26 -10.46 -28.16
C ILE A 472 2.84 -11.39 -29.30
N GLN A 473 1.78 -10.99 -30.00
CA GLN A 473 1.27 -11.69 -31.18
C GLN A 473 2.22 -11.52 -32.38
N ASP A 474 2.00 -12.30 -33.44
CA ASP A 474 2.81 -12.25 -34.66
C ASP A 474 2.79 -10.85 -35.30
N GLY A 475 3.96 -10.40 -35.75
CA GLY A 475 4.15 -9.05 -36.29
C GLY A 475 4.88 -8.12 -35.32
N THR A 476 4.57 -6.83 -35.40
CA THR A 476 5.23 -5.78 -34.61
C THR A 476 4.26 -5.11 -33.64
N LEU A 477 4.63 -5.09 -32.37
CA LEU A 477 3.90 -4.38 -31.31
C LEU A 477 4.71 -3.16 -30.90
N LEU A 478 4.19 -1.96 -31.17
CA LEU A 478 4.75 -0.72 -30.64
C LEU A 478 4.33 -0.57 -29.17
N PHE A 479 5.32 -0.46 -28.30
CA PHE A 479 5.15 -0.08 -26.91
C PHE A 479 5.22 1.44 -26.81
N SER A 480 4.08 2.06 -26.51
CA SER A 480 3.88 3.51 -26.47
C SER A 480 3.03 3.91 -25.27
N ARG A 481 2.98 5.22 -25.01
CA ARG A 481 2.09 5.86 -24.01
C ARG A 481 0.60 5.86 -24.43
N ASP A 482 0.17 4.97 -25.34
CA ASP A 482 -1.20 4.94 -25.85
C ASP A 482 -2.17 4.30 -24.83
N PRO A 483 -3.27 4.97 -24.45
CA PRO A 483 -4.25 4.45 -23.48
C PRO A 483 -4.86 3.09 -23.83
N ILE A 484 -4.82 2.66 -25.11
CA ILE A 484 -5.35 1.36 -25.54
C ILE A 484 -4.41 0.20 -25.14
N ALA A 485 -3.10 0.46 -24.97
CA ALA A 485 -2.09 -0.57 -24.72
C ALA A 485 -1.93 -0.97 -23.24
N SER A 486 -2.84 -0.55 -22.34
CA SER A 486 -2.89 -0.92 -20.91
C SER A 486 -1.63 -0.63 -20.08
N ILE A 487 -0.72 0.23 -20.57
CA ILE A 487 0.51 0.58 -19.86
C ILE A 487 0.71 2.09 -19.94
N LEU A 488 0.54 2.73 -18.78
CA LEU A 488 0.50 4.17 -18.68
C LEU A 488 1.58 4.70 -17.74
N SER A 489 2.71 4.02 -17.55
CA SER A 489 3.83 4.67 -16.86
C SER A 489 4.25 5.91 -17.64
N PHE A 490 4.19 7.08 -17.01
CA PHE A 490 4.69 8.32 -17.63
C PHE A 490 6.16 8.17 -18.05
N SER A 491 6.90 7.22 -17.48
CA SER A 491 8.26 6.92 -17.94
C SER A 491 8.36 6.29 -19.34
N ILE A 492 7.23 5.93 -19.93
CA ILE A 492 7.11 5.42 -21.30
C ILE A 492 6.79 6.58 -22.25
N LEU A 493 7.46 6.56 -23.41
CA LEU A 493 7.34 7.58 -24.46
C LEU A 493 6.28 7.16 -25.48
N ASP A 494 5.78 8.10 -26.28
CA ASP A 494 4.84 7.83 -27.39
C ASP A 494 5.38 6.81 -28.41
N LYS A 495 6.70 6.72 -28.54
CA LYS A 495 7.40 5.65 -29.24
C LYS A 495 8.56 5.23 -28.38
N HIS A 496 8.35 4.21 -27.53
CA HIS A 496 9.36 3.83 -26.56
C HIS A 496 10.20 2.65 -27.05
N ALA A 497 9.55 1.54 -27.38
CA ALA A 497 10.20 0.34 -27.89
C ALA A 497 9.27 -0.39 -28.85
N THR A 498 9.82 -1.17 -29.77
CA THR A 498 9.05 -2.05 -30.64
C THR A 498 9.43 -3.49 -30.36
N PHE A 499 8.43 -4.30 -29.99
CA PHE A 499 8.56 -5.75 -29.95
C PHE A 499 8.22 -6.30 -31.33
N SER A 500 9.00 -7.27 -31.81
CA SER A 500 8.71 -7.98 -33.05
C SER A 500 8.73 -9.47 -32.78
N ASN A 501 7.63 -10.13 -33.11
CA ASN A 501 7.51 -11.58 -33.12
C ASN A 501 7.46 -12.06 -34.58
N SER A 502 8.51 -12.76 -35.00
CA SER A 502 8.65 -13.34 -36.34
C SER A 502 9.41 -14.66 -36.24
N ASP A 503 8.95 -15.70 -36.94
CA ASP A 503 9.58 -17.03 -36.98
C ASP A 503 9.80 -17.65 -35.58
N GLY A 504 8.83 -17.48 -34.67
CA GLY A 504 8.93 -17.99 -33.30
C GLY A 504 10.04 -17.34 -32.48
N LYS A 505 10.43 -16.10 -32.81
CA LYS A 505 11.46 -15.34 -32.11
C LYS A 505 10.95 -13.94 -31.79
N VAL A 506 11.04 -13.58 -30.51
CA VAL A 506 10.73 -12.22 -30.05
C VAL A 506 12.02 -11.40 -29.96
N THR A 507 11.95 -10.18 -30.48
CA THR A 507 13.01 -9.18 -30.39
C THR A 507 12.44 -7.85 -29.90
N ILE A 508 13.26 -7.06 -29.20
CA ILE A 508 12.93 -5.72 -28.74
C ILE A 508 13.89 -4.72 -29.39
N MET A 509 13.36 -3.59 -29.85
CA MET A 509 14.14 -2.49 -30.42
C MET A 509 13.74 -1.17 -29.76
N PRO A 510 14.65 -0.50 -29.03
CA PRO A 510 14.41 0.83 -28.48
C PRO A 510 14.30 1.88 -29.59
N TRP A 511 13.50 2.91 -29.36
CA TRP A 511 13.52 4.14 -30.17
C TRP A 511 14.53 5.15 -29.61
N GLU A 512 14.89 6.21 -30.36
CA GLU A 512 16.03 7.10 -30.06
C GLU A 512 16.13 7.61 -28.61
N LYS A 513 14.99 7.87 -27.95
CA LYS A 513 14.93 8.31 -26.53
C LYS A 513 14.38 7.24 -25.58
N GLY A 514 13.98 6.08 -26.10
CA GLY A 514 13.39 5.00 -25.32
C GLY A 514 14.44 4.27 -24.50
N LYS A 515 14.34 4.38 -23.18
CA LYS A 515 15.22 3.66 -22.25
C LYS A 515 14.73 2.23 -22.08
N VAL A 516 15.53 1.28 -22.55
CA VAL A 516 15.23 -0.15 -22.42
C VAL A 516 16.43 -0.83 -21.78
N VAL A 517 16.15 -1.62 -20.74
CA VAL A 517 17.15 -2.45 -20.06
C VAL A 517 16.72 -3.89 -20.19
N VAL A 518 17.65 -4.78 -20.53
CA VAL A 518 17.45 -6.22 -20.56
C VAL A 518 18.52 -6.86 -19.68
N ASN A 519 18.10 -7.55 -18.62
CA ASN A 519 18.99 -8.25 -17.66
C ASN A 519 20.03 -7.30 -17.04
N GLY A 520 19.54 -6.16 -16.52
CA GLY A 520 20.36 -5.08 -15.97
C GLY A 520 21.13 -4.24 -16.99
N ILE A 521 21.21 -4.65 -18.26
CA ILE A 521 22.04 -3.99 -19.27
C ILE A 521 21.19 -3.08 -20.16
N PRO A 522 21.49 -1.77 -20.26
CA PRO A 522 20.84 -0.89 -21.22
C PRO A 522 21.10 -1.35 -22.65
N VAL A 523 20.04 -1.46 -23.46
CA VAL A 523 20.13 -1.86 -24.87
C VAL A 523 19.76 -0.68 -25.77
N THR A 524 20.48 -0.53 -26.89
CA THR A 524 20.25 0.52 -27.90
C THR A 524 20.04 -0.05 -29.31
N VAL A 525 20.20 -1.36 -29.47
CA VAL A 525 20.06 -2.08 -30.73
C VAL A 525 18.96 -3.14 -30.64
N LYS A 526 18.59 -3.73 -31.78
CA LYS A 526 17.64 -4.84 -31.81
C LYS A 526 18.19 -6.05 -31.04
N THR A 527 17.54 -6.42 -29.95
CA THR A 527 17.97 -7.48 -29.03
C THR A 527 16.95 -8.62 -29.03
N LYS A 528 17.43 -9.87 -29.13
CA LYS A 528 16.58 -11.06 -29.03
C LYS A 528 16.28 -11.35 -27.55
N LEU A 529 15.01 -11.60 -27.24
CA LEU A 529 14.57 -12.02 -25.92
C LEU A 529 14.56 -13.55 -25.79
N GLN A 530 14.90 -14.03 -24.61
CA GLN A 530 14.84 -15.42 -24.18
C GLN A 530 13.91 -15.55 -22.98
N HIS A 531 13.24 -16.69 -22.84
CA HIS A 531 12.38 -16.95 -21.68
C HIS A 531 13.10 -16.59 -20.38
N MET A 532 12.40 -15.86 -19.51
CA MET A 532 12.87 -15.32 -18.23
C MET A 532 13.73 -14.07 -18.32
N ASP A 533 13.85 -13.44 -19.50
CA ASP A 533 14.49 -12.12 -19.59
C ASP A 533 13.77 -11.05 -18.77
N ARG A 534 14.57 -10.27 -18.03
CA ARG A 534 14.12 -9.18 -17.16
C ARG A 534 14.21 -7.90 -17.96
N VAL A 535 13.06 -7.35 -18.32
CA VAL A 535 12.94 -6.17 -19.18
C VAL A 535 12.48 -4.99 -18.33
N ILE A 536 13.22 -3.89 -18.33
CA ILE A 536 12.77 -2.61 -17.77
C ILE A 536 12.56 -1.64 -18.92
N LEU A 537 11.37 -1.05 -18.97
CA LEU A 537 11.01 0.00 -19.91
C LEU A 537 10.87 1.32 -19.13
N GLY A 538 11.44 2.39 -19.67
CA GLY A 538 11.45 3.69 -19.01
C GLY A 538 12.29 3.68 -17.73
N SER A 539 11.76 4.28 -16.68
CA SER A 539 12.47 4.49 -15.41
C SER A 539 12.16 3.40 -14.38
N ASN A 540 10.99 2.76 -14.48
CA ASN A 540 10.47 1.87 -13.42
C ASN A 540 9.60 0.70 -13.90
N SER A 541 9.28 0.61 -15.19
CA SER A 541 8.29 -0.38 -15.65
C SER A 541 8.97 -1.72 -15.89
N ALA A 542 8.99 -2.55 -14.85
CA ALA A 542 9.63 -3.86 -14.84
C ALA A 542 8.70 -4.97 -15.35
N TYR A 543 9.23 -5.82 -16.21
CA TYR A 543 8.54 -6.96 -16.80
C TYR A 543 9.43 -8.20 -16.86
N LEU A 544 8.86 -9.36 -16.58
CA LEU A 544 9.45 -10.65 -16.85
C LEU A 544 8.91 -11.17 -18.19
N TYR A 545 9.80 -11.45 -19.14
CA TYR A 545 9.41 -12.02 -20.43
C TYR A 545 9.18 -13.53 -20.32
N VAL A 546 7.94 -13.95 -20.58
CA VAL A 546 7.55 -15.35 -20.68
C VAL A 546 7.54 -15.76 -22.14
N GLY A 547 8.42 -16.70 -22.50
CA GLY A 547 8.61 -17.16 -23.86
C GLY A 547 7.45 -17.99 -24.40
N PHE A 548 7.65 -18.54 -25.59
CA PHE A 548 6.66 -19.42 -26.21
C PHE A 548 6.36 -20.62 -25.30
N PRO A 549 5.15 -21.21 -25.38
CA PRO A 549 4.80 -22.39 -24.57
C PRO A 549 5.86 -23.50 -24.57
N ALA A 550 6.52 -23.74 -25.72
CA ALA A 550 7.58 -24.73 -25.87
C ALA A 550 8.90 -24.38 -25.16
N GLU A 551 9.13 -23.11 -24.81
CA GLU A 551 10.33 -22.63 -24.11
C GLU A 551 10.14 -22.60 -22.58
N ARG A 552 8.89 -22.74 -22.10
CA ARG A 552 8.57 -22.59 -20.68
C ARG A 552 9.02 -23.81 -19.88
N THR A 553 9.73 -23.57 -18.80
CA THR A 553 10.17 -24.59 -17.85
C THR A 553 9.34 -24.53 -16.57
N ASN A 554 9.45 -25.52 -15.68
CA ASN A 554 8.85 -25.48 -14.33
C ASN A 554 9.62 -24.55 -13.37
N GLU A 555 10.21 -23.48 -13.89
CA GLU A 555 10.93 -22.50 -13.09
C GLU A 555 9.97 -21.65 -12.26
N ASP A 556 10.39 -21.33 -11.04
CA ASP A 556 9.62 -20.48 -10.14
C ASP A 556 9.74 -19.01 -10.58
N LEU A 557 8.69 -18.52 -11.24
CA LEU A 557 8.56 -17.12 -11.66
C LEU A 557 8.68 -16.14 -10.48
N SER A 558 8.32 -16.57 -9.26
CA SER A 558 8.35 -15.71 -8.06
C SER A 558 9.76 -15.39 -7.56
N ARG A 559 10.79 -16.01 -8.13
CA ARG A 559 12.20 -15.71 -7.83
C ARG A 559 12.62 -14.29 -8.25
N TYR A 560 11.98 -13.73 -9.26
CA TYR A 560 12.33 -12.42 -9.83
C TYR A 560 11.36 -11.34 -9.33
N ASP A 561 11.52 -10.95 -8.08
CA ASP A 561 10.76 -9.84 -7.51
C ASP A 561 11.33 -8.47 -7.91
N TYR A 562 10.62 -7.40 -7.55
CA TYR A 562 11.02 -6.05 -7.92
C TYR A 562 12.39 -5.65 -7.35
N ASP A 563 12.70 -6.06 -6.12
CA ASP A 563 13.99 -5.78 -5.48
C ASP A 563 15.14 -6.48 -6.23
N PHE A 564 14.91 -7.66 -6.80
CA PHE A 564 15.87 -8.33 -7.69
C PHE A 564 16.18 -7.49 -8.94
N PHE A 565 15.15 -6.98 -9.63
CA PHE A 565 15.34 -6.14 -10.81
C PHE A 565 16.15 -4.88 -10.48
N GLN A 566 15.85 -4.22 -9.36
CA GLN A 566 16.59 -3.02 -8.94
C GLN A 566 18.02 -3.34 -8.50
N SER A 567 18.24 -4.49 -7.87
CA SER A 567 19.59 -4.97 -7.50
C SER A 567 20.45 -5.27 -8.73
N GLU A 568 19.86 -5.88 -9.76
CA GLU A 568 20.52 -6.15 -11.04
C GLU A 568 20.91 -4.85 -11.75
N LEU A 569 20.00 -3.87 -11.79
CA LEU A 569 20.26 -2.56 -12.38
C LEU A 569 21.33 -1.76 -11.59
N ALA A 570 21.27 -1.76 -10.26
CA ALA A 570 22.29 -1.14 -9.43
C ALA A 570 23.67 -1.76 -9.66
N ALA A 571 23.75 -3.09 -9.78
CA ALA A 571 25.00 -3.79 -10.07
C ALA A 571 25.59 -3.39 -11.43
N ALA A 572 24.74 -3.18 -12.45
CA ALA A 572 25.15 -2.71 -13.77
C ALA A 572 25.66 -1.26 -13.76
N GLU A 573 25.10 -0.39 -12.91
CA GLU A 573 25.64 0.95 -12.63
C GLU A 573 26.91 0.92 -11.75
N GLY A 574 27.38 -0.27 -11.40
CA GLY A 574 28.58 -0.46 -10.60
C GLY A 574 28.36 -0.22 -9.11
N PHE A 575 27.14 -0.32 -8.62
CA PHE A 575 26.79 -0.24 -7.20
C PHE A 575 26.36 -1.63 -6.69
N SER A 576 27.19 -2.23 -5.83
CA SER A 576 26.92 -3.54 -5.23
C SER A 576 27.27 -3.57 -3.76
N VAL A 577 26.74 -4.57 -3.05
CA VAL A 577 27.04 -4.81 -1.63
C VAL A 577 28.55 -4.93 -1.39
N ASP A 578 29.28 -5.61 -2.28
CA ASP A 578 30.73 -5.82 -2.15
C ASP A 578 31.55 -4.53 -2.27
N LYS A 579 31.04 -3.52 -3.00
CA LYS A 579 31.69 -2.21 -3.13
C LYS A 579 31.40 -1.27 -1.96
N LEU A 580 30.35 -1.54 -1.20
CA LEU A 580 29.92 -0.69 -0.08
C LEU A 580 30.66 -0.98 1.23
N GLY A 581 31.40 -2.07 1.36
CA GLY A 581 32.18 -2.33 2.58
C GLY A 581 32.90 -3.67 2.59
N VAL A 582 33.84 -3.80 3.52
CA VAL A 582 34.60 -5.04 3.73
C VAL A 582 33.67 -6.10 4.32
N VAL A 583 33.73 -7.30 3.76
CA VAL A 583 33.00 -8.47 4.25
C VAL A 583 33.44 -8.80 5.68
N ASN A 584 32.50 -9.09 6.59
CA ASN A 584 32.85 -9.49 7.96
C ASN A 584 33.66 -10.80 7.98
N LYS A 585 34.30 -11.11 9.12
CA LYS A 585 35.15 -12.32 9.30
C LYS A 585 34.50 -13.65 8.88
N ASP A 586 33.17 -13.69 8.81
CA ASP A 586 32.36 -14.85 8.42
C ASP A 586 31.95 -14.88 6.93
N GLY A 587 32.47 -13.98 6.09
CA GLY A 587 32.11 -13.93 4.67
C GLY A 587 30.74 -13.31 4.37
N LYS A 588 30.07 -12.71 5.37
CA LYS A 588 28.77 -12.04 5.21
C LYS A 588 28.91 -10.50 5.22
N PRO A 589 28.15 -9.78 4.38
CA PRO A 589 28.14 -8.32 4.41
C PRO A 589 27.69 -7.78 5.77
N ASP A 590 28.20 -6.60 6.15
CA ASP A 590 27.75 -5.92 7.35
C ASP A 590 26.26 -5.51 7.25
N PRO A 591 25.45 -5.69 8.30
CA PRO A 591 24.03 -5.31 8.27
C PRO A 591 23.76 -3.84 7.91
N SER A 592 24.65 -2.92 8.30
CA SER A 592 24.55 -1.50 7.94
C SER A 592 24.75 -1.28 6.44
N VAL A 593 25.66 -2.04 5.83
CA VAL A 593 25.92 -2.02 4.38
C VAL A 593 24.72 -2.55 3.60
N LEU A 594 24.12 -3.66 4.06
CA LEU A 594 22.91 -4.21 3.43
C LEU A 594 21.72 -3.26 3.55
N ALA A 595 21.53 -2.62 4.70
CA ALA A 595 20.48 -1.63 4.88
C ALA A 595 20.61 -0.44 3.91
N VAL A 596 21.84 0.05 3.69
CA VAL A 596 22.14 1.12 2.73
C VAL A 596 21.91 0.66 1.30
N PHE A 597 22.32 -0.57 0.96
CA PHE A 597 22.07 -1.15 -0.36
C PHE A 597 20.56 -1.23 -0.65
N HIS A 598 19.78 -1.76 0.28
CA HIS A 598 18.30 -1.82 0.18
C HIS A 598 17.66 -0.44 0.04
N ASP A 599 18.19 0.55 0.76
CA ASP A 599 17.71 1.93 0.66
C ASP A 599 18.05 2.55 -0.70
N TYR A 600 19.21 2.22 -1.26
CA TYR A 600 19.65 2.70 -2.57
C TYR A 600 18.78 2.13 -3.70
N ILE A 601 18.60 0.81 -3.77
CA ILE A 601 17.82 0.16 -4.84
C ILE A 601 16.34 0.60 -4.81
N LYS A 602 15.80 0.95 -3.64
CA LYS A 602 14.44 1.50 -3.49
C LYS A 602 14.33 2.94 -3.97
N LEU A 603 15.35 3.75 -3.77
CA LEU A 603 15.33 5.17 -4.15
C LEU A 603 15.69 5.39 -5.62
N MET A 604 16.42 4.48 -6.24
CA MET A 604 16.91 4.58 -7.62
C MET A 604 15.78 4.84 -8.64
N PRO A 605 14.69 4.05 -8.68
CA PRO A 605 13.58 4.32 -9.61
C PRO A 605 12.90 5.66 -9.31
N LEU A 606 12.74 6.02 -8.02
CA LEU A 606 12.12 7.28 -7.61
C LEU A 606 12.93 8.51 -8.07
N VAL A 607 14.26 8.43 -8.01
CA VAL A 607 15.16 9.50 -8.49
C VAL A 607 15.11 9.61 -10.01
N ALA A 608 15.06 8.49 -10.73
CA ALA A 608 14.89 8.49 -12.18
C ALA A 608 13.57 9.15 -12.61
N GLU A 609 12.48 8.83 -11.91
CA GLU A 609 11.16 9.45 -12.08
C GLU A 609 11.16 10.96 -11.80
N ALA A 610 11.75 11.39 -10.68
CA ALA A 610 11.83 12.80 -10.32
C ALA A 610 12.61 13.63 -11.35
N ASN A 611 13.70 13.07 -11.88
CA ASN A 611 14.45 13.67 -12.98
C ASN A 611 13.59 13.84 -14.24
N GLN A 612 12.80 12.85 -14.60
CA GLN A 612 11.93 12.92 -15.76
C GLN A 612 10.82 13.96 -15.58
N MET A 613 10.15 14.00 -14.43
CA MET A 613 9.15 15.04 -14.14
C MET A 613 9.78 16.44 -14.22
N SER A 614 11.02 16.59 -13.74
CA SER A 614 11.74 17.86 -13.83
C SER A 614 12.03 18.26 -15.28
N GLU A 615 12.35 17.31 -16.15
CA GLU A 615 12.58 17.54 -17.58
C GLU A 615 11.28 17.96 -18.29
N GLU A 616 10.19 17.22 -18.10
CA GLU A 616 8.90 17.49 -18.77
C GLU A 616 8.27 18.81 -18.29
N LEU A 617 8.35 19.12 -16.99
CA LEU A 617 7.88 20.38 -16.41
C LEU A 617 8.86 21.55 -16.61
N LYS A 618 10.02 21.32 -17.25
CA LYS A 618 11.08 22.31 -17.47
C LYS A 618 11.56 22.99 -16.17
N LYS A 619 11.68 22.22 -15.10
CA LYS A 619 12.15 22.69 -13.78
C LYS A 619 13.69 22.68 -13.64
N GLU A 620 14.38 22.03 -14.57
CA GLU A 620 15.85 22.04 -14.71
C GLU A 620 16.63 21.50 -13.49
N LEU A 621 16.01 20.63 -12.69
CA LEU A 621 16.70 19.91 -11.62
C LEU A 621 17.34 18.62 -12.13
N LYS A 622 18.48 18.27 -11.55
CA LYS A 622 19.14 16.96 -11.67
C LYS A 622 19.28 16.36 -10.27
N LEU A 623 18.70 15.19 -10.06
CA LEU A 623 18.74 14.44 -8.82
C LEU A 623 19.65 13.21 -8.98
N GLU A 624 20.52 12.97 -8.00
CA GLU A 624 21.50 11.88 -8.02
C GLU A 624 21.59 11.23 -6.64
N LEU A 625 21.59 9.90 -6.57
CA LEU A 625 21.79 9.19 -5.30
C LEU A 625 23.26 9.23 -4.88
N LYS A 626 23.48 9.56 -3.61
CA LYS A 626 24.80 9.56 -2.97
C LYS A 626 24.75 8.74 -1.69
N VAL A 627 25.87 8.11 -1.34
CA VAL A 627 26.03 7.43 -0.05
C VAL A 627 26.92 8.30 0.81
N LYS A 628 26.36 8.83 1.90
CA LYS A 628 27.06 9.66 2.86
C LYS A 628 27.55 8.80 4.03
N ASN A 629 28.84 8.89 4.34
CA ASN A 629 29.41 8.35 5.58
C ASN A 629 29.16 9.37 6.70
N LEU A 630 28.44 8.96 7.76
CA LEU A 630 28.03 9.85 8.87
C LEU A 630 28.97 9.82 10.08
N ALA A 631 29.85 8.82 10.16
CA ALA A 631 30.85 8.73 11.22
C ALA A 631 32.22 9.13 10.68
N LEU A 632 32.95 9.96 11.44
CA LEU A 632 34.40 9.92 11.44
C LEU A 632 34.78 8.50 11.86
N SER A 633 35.64 7.84 11.08
CA SER A 633 36.22 6.54 11.37
C SER A 633 36.55 6.41 12.86
N ASP A 634 36.17 5.29 13.51
CA ASP A 634 36.60 5.04 14.89
C ASP A 634 38.13 4.99 14.98
N SER A 635 38.70 4.94 16.19
CA SER A 635 40.16 4.85 16.39
C SER A 635 40.81 3.59 15.76
N ARG A 636 40.02 2.74 15.09
CA ARG A 636 40.44 1.54 14.36
C ARG A 636 40.07 1.61 12.86
N GLY A 637 39.55 2.73 12.36
CA GLY A 637 39.29 2.95 10.94
C GLY A 637 37.93 2.46 10.42
N TYR A 638 36.98 2.11 11.29
CA TYR A 638 35.67 1.60 10.86
C TYR A 638 34.60 2.70 10.80
N ASP A 639 33.98 2.85 9.62
CA ASP A 639 32.82 3.72 9.39
C ASP A 639 31.56 3.08 9.99
N LEU A 640 31.00 3.68 11.04
CA LEU A 640 29.91 3.05 11.81
C LEU A 640 28.49 3.30 11.26
N GLN A 641 28.26 4.28 10.39
CA GLN A 641 26.93 4.54 9.80
C GLN A 641 27.03 5.17 8.41
N LYS A 642 26.45 4.50 7.41
CA LYS A 642 26.23 5.03 6.05
C LYS A 642 24.76 5.36 5.87
N GLU A 643 24.45 6.44 5.14
CA GLU A 643 23.08 6.83 4.79
C GLU A 643 22.99 7.19 3.31
N VAL A 644 21.88 6.82 2.65
CA VAL A 644 21.59 7.26 1.28
C VAL A 644 20.96 8.65 1.29
N THR A 645 21.58 9.58 0.56
CA THR A 645 21.09 10.94 0.35
C THR A 645 20.84 11.20 -1.14
N VAL A 646 20.11 12.26 -1.45
CA VAL A 646 19.84 12.69 -2.82
C VAL A 646 20.48 14.06 -3.05
N LYS A 647 21.51 14.11 -3.88
CA LYS A 647 22.10 15.37 -4.36
C LYS A 647 21.18 15.96 -5.43
N VAL A 648 20.74 17.19 -5.25
CA VAL A 648 19.84 17.90 -6.15
C VAL A 648 20.57 19.11 -6.69
N THR A 649 20.72 19.21 -8.01
CA THR A 649 21.44 20.30 -8.67
C THR A 649 20.49 21.04 -9.60
N ASN A 650 20.35 22.36 -9.43
CA ASN A 650 19.68 23.20 -10.40
C ASN A 650 20.65 23.54 -11.54
N LYS A 651 20.35 23.10 -12.77
CA LYS A 651 21.25 23.27 -13.92
C LYS A 651 21.41 24.73 -14.37
N LYS A 652 20.46 25.61 -14.01
CA LYS A 652 20.46 27.02 -14.41
C LYS A 652 21.12 27.93 -13.38
N THR A 653 20.82 27.74 -12.10
CA THR A 653 21.41 28.55 -11.02
C THR A 653 22.71 27.96 -10.47
N SER A 654 23.04 26.72 -10.82
CA SER A 654 24.14 25.94 -10.24
C SER A 654 24.03 25.71 -8.73
N GLN A 655 22.84 25.93 -8.15
CA GLN A 655 22.57 25.65 -6.74
C GLN A 655 22.51 24.14 -6.50
N VAL A 656 23.05 23.69 -5.36
CA VAL A 656 23.09 22.29 -4.96
C VAL A 656 22.47 22.12 -3.58
N TRP A 657 21.57 21.14 -3.45
CA TRP A 657 21.00 20.69 -2.18
C TRP A 657 21.35 19.23 -1.92
N VAL A 658 21.39 18.84 -0.65
CA VAL A 658 21.51 17.44 -0.23
C VAL A 658 20.28 17.09 0.59
N TRP A 659 19.36 16.33 -0.02
CA TRP A 659 18.14 15.89 0.65
C TRP A 659 18.37 14.55 1.34
N SER A 660 17.89 14.43 2.58
CA SER A 660 17.76 13.12 3.22
C SER A 660 16.74 12.27 2.45
N LYS A 661 16.83 10.94 2.61
CA LYS A 661 15.84 9.99 2.08
C LYS A 661 14.40 10.42 2.38
N ALA A 662 14.11 10.83 3.61
CA ALA A 662 12.77 11.26 4.02
C ALA A 662 12.31 12.52 3.28
N LYS A 663 13.17 13.56 3.21
CA LYS A 663 12.86 14.81 2.51
C LYS A 663 12.59 14.56 1.02
N PHE A 664 13.41 13.73 0.39
CA PHE A 664 13.24 13.38 -1.02
C PHE A 664 11.92 12.63 -1.29
N ILE A 665 11.61 11.57 -0.52
CA ILE A 665 10.36 10.81 -0.71
C ILE A 665 9.12 11.72 -0.59
N ASN A 666 9.16 12.66 0.35
CA ASN A 666 8.08 13.62 0.54
C ASN A 666 7.94 14.59 -0.65
N ARG A 667 9.05 15.19 -1.08
CA ARG A 667 9.06 16.10 -2.24
C ARG A 667 8.66 15.37 -3.52
N LYS A 668 9.14 14.14 -3.73
CA LYS A 668 8.77 13.31 -4.88
C LYS A 668 7.26 13.15 -4.99
N PHE A 669 6.56 12.93 -3.87
CA PHE A 669 5.10 12.86 -3.88
C PHE A 669 4.43 14.16 -4.34
N LEU A 670 4.90 15.31 -3.84
CA LEU A 670 4.38 16.60 -4.27
C LEU A 670 4.69 16.89 -5.75
N MET A 671 5.86 16.44 -6.23
CA MET A 671 6.21 16.49 -7.65
C MET A 671 5.21 15.69 -8.49
N GLU A 672 4.80 14.50 -8.04
CA GLU A 672 3.80 13.68 -8.71
C GLU A 672 2.42 14.35 -8.76
N GLU A 673 1.98 14.97 -7.67
CA GLU A 673 0.70 15.70 -7.65
C GLU A 673 0.72 16.87 -8.64
N LEU A 674 1.80 17.66 -8.65
CA LEU A 674 1.96 18.75 -9.60
C LEU A 674 2.03 18.25 -11.06
N TYR A 675 2.71 17.13 -11.28
CA TYR A 675 2.80 16.51 -12.59
C TYR A 675 1.46 15.89 -13.05
N GLN A 676 0.65 15.36 -12.13
CA GLN A 676 -0.71 14.91 -12.49
C GLN A 676 -1.58 16.08 -12.94
N ASN A 677 -1.51 17.21 -12.24
CA ASN A 677 -2.20 18.44 -12.64
C ASN A 677 -1.76 18.91 -14.04
N PHE A 678 -0.47 18.80 -14.36
CA PHE A 678 0.07 19.08 -15.69
C PHE A 678 -0.57 18.20 -16.77
N LEU A 679 -0.65 16.89 -16.53
CA LEU A 679 -1.26 15.94 -17.46
C LEU A 679 -2.75 16.18 -17.66
N ASP A 680 -3.45 16.60 -16.60
CA ASP A 680 -4.87 16.95 -16.64
C ASP A 680 -5.13 18.33 -17.32
N GLY A 681 -4.07 19.02 -17.77
CA GLY A 681 -4.14 20.31 -18.44
C GLY A 681 -4.39 21.50 -17.50
N ALA A 682 -4.20 21.31 -16.19
CA ALA A 682 -4.31 22.37 -15.20
C ALA A 682 -3.04 23.27 -15.18
N ASP A 683 -3.15 24.43 -14.55
CA ASP A 683 -2.01 25.32 -14.36
C ASP A 683 -1.03 24.70 -13.35
N VAL A 684 0.24 24.66 -13.74
CA VAL A 684 1.36 24.11 -12.96
C VAL A 684 2.19 25.19 -12.28
N ASN A 685 1.82 26.47 -12.48
CA ASN A 685 2.43 27.58 -11.78
C ASN A 685 1.94 27.59 -10.33
N VAL A 686 2.86 27.35 -9.43
CA VAL A 686 2.65 27.42 -7.99
C VAL A 686 3.59 28.48 -7.42
N ASP A 687 3.20 29.09 -6.31
CA ASP A 687 4.09 30.00 -5.58
C ASP A 687 5.42 29.29 -5.27
N GLN A 688 6.51 30.05 -5.21
CA GLN A 688 7.87 29.50 -5.03
C GLN A 688 7.97 28.57 -3.80
N ASP A 689 7.37 28.97 -2.68
CA ASP A 689 7.36 28.15 -1.46
C ASP A 689 6.52 26.88 -1.61
N SER A 690 5.61 26.84 -2.59
CA SER A 690 4.74 25.70 -2.92
C SER A 690 5.29 24.82 -4.04
N ASP A 691 6.42 25.20 -4.63
CA ASP A 691 7.06 24.44 -5.70
C ASP A 691 7.88 23.27 -5.13
N PRO A 692 7.48 22.00 -5.39
CA PRO A 692 8.22 20.86 -4.87
C PRO A 692 9.62 20.69 -5.49
N PHE A 693 9.90 21.40 -6.60
CA PHE A 693 11.21 21.47 -7.25
C PHE A 693 12.08 22.64 -6.74
N TRP A 694 11.67 23.34 -5.68
CA TRP A 694 12.45 24.43 -5.10
C TRP A 694 12.65 24.28 -3.59
N ASP A 695 13.83 24.65 -3.10
CA ASP A 695 14.21 24.60 -1.68
C ASP A 695 15.10 25.82 -1.37
N PRO A 696 14.97 26.49 -0.21
CA PRO A 696 15.89 27.55 0.17
C PRO A 696 17.32 27.01 0.26
N VAL A 697 18.31 27.85 -0.05
CA VAL A 697 19.72 27.47 0.09
C VAL A 697 20.09 27.54 1.58
N GLU A 698 20.51 26.41 2.12
CA GLU A 698 20.99 26.26 3.49
C GLU A 698 22.51 26.05 3.50
N VAL A 699 23.18 26.31 4.62
CA VAL A 699 24.61 26.01 4.78
C VAL A 699 24.79 24.49 4.84
N ILE A 700 25.54 23.93 3.89
CA ILE A 700 25.78 22.48 3.80
C ILE A 700 27.25 22.20 4.14
N HIS A 701 27.50 21.19 4.96
CA HIS A 701 28.84 20.68 5.21
C HIS A 701 29.37 19.93 3.97
N LEU A 702 30.32 20.54 3.26
CA LEU A 702 30.92 19.99 2.03
C LEU A 702 32.00 18.93 2.32
N GLY A 703 32.79 19.14 3.37
CA GLY A 703 33.90 18.25 3.69
C GLY A 703 34.65 18.69 4.94
N SER A 704 35.66 17.92 5.32
CA SER A 704 36.50 18.19 6.49
C SER A 704 37.97 18.16 6.08
N ALA A 705 38.75 19.06 6.67
CA ALA A 705 40.20 19.05 6.58
C ALA A 705 40.79 18.76 7.97
N HIS A 706 41.83 17.92 8.00
CA HIS A 706 42.53 17.57 9.24
C HIS A 706 43.88 18.28 9.28
N ILE A 707 44.22 18.80 10.46
CA ILE A 707 45.43 19.59 10.70
C ILE A 707 46.18 18.97 11.87
N TRP A 708 47.48 18.76 11.70
CA TRP A 708 48.32 18.21 12.76
C TRP A 708 48.82 19.30 13.70
N LEU A 709 48.23 19.36 14.89
CA LEU A 709 48.45 20.46 15.84
C LEU A 709 49.73 20.33 16.69
N GLN A 710 50.61 19.37 16.40
CA GLN A 710 51.78 19.10 17.24
C GLN A 710 52.70 20.33 17.40
N SER A 711 52.88 21.11 16.33
CA SER A 711 53.68 22.34 16.35
C SER A 711 53.15 23.39 17.33
N LEU A 712 51.84 23.40 17.57
CA LEU A 712 51.20 24.34 18.50
C LEU A 712 51.55 24.06 19.97
N ALA A 713 51.92 22.82 20.30
CA ALA A 713 52.39 22.47 21.64
C ALA A 713 53.72 23.17 21.99
N TYR A 714 54.46 23.67 21.00
CA TYR A 714 55.70 24.41 21.17
C TYR A 714 55.49 25.93 21.01
N CYS A 715 54.24 26.41 20.96
CA CYS A 715 53.91 27.80 20.60
C CYS A 715 54.53 28.25 19.26
N MET A 716 54.67 27.35 18.30
CA MET A 716 55.12 27.69 16.95
C MET A 716 53.93 28.01 16.05
N LYS A 717 54.10 28.96 15.11
CA LYS A 717 53.12 29.16 14.04
C LYS A 717 53.03 27.89 13.18
N LEU A 718 51.82 27.54 12.76
CA LEU A 718 51.58 26.45 11.82
C LEU A 718 50.99 27.03 10.52
N GLU A 719 51.68 26.82 9.41
CA GLU A 719 51.19 27.17 8.08
C GLU A 719 51.15 25.87 7.26
N GLU A 720 49.94 25.41 6.94
CA GLU A 720 49.72 24.09 6.34
C GLU A 720 48.71 24.19 5.20
N GLN A 721 49.03 23.52 4.10
CA GLN A 721 48.10 23.27 3.01
C GLN A 721 47.43 21.92 3.28
N THR A 722 46.12 21.90 3.42
CA THR A 722 45.36 20.68 3.76
C THR A 722 44.17 20.51 2.81
N GLU A 723 43.90 19.26 2.45
CA GLU A 723 42.81 18.88 1.57
C GLU A 723 41.49 18.82 2.36
N VAL A 724 40.44 19.42 1.80
CA VAL A 724 39.06 19.26 2.24
C VAL A 724 38.51 18.03 1.55
N LEU A 725 38.36 16.96 2.31
CA LEU A 725 37.79 15.72 1.82
C LEU A 725 36.27 15.73 2.02
N ASN A 726 35.52 15.44 0.97
CA ASN A 726 34.08 15.22 1.09
C ASN A 726 33.75 13.89 1.80
N SER A 727 32.45 13.61 1.94
CA SER A 727 31.96 12.36 2.53
C SER A 727 32.33 11.09 1.76
N GLU A 728 32.84 11.22 0.52
CA GLU A 728 33.30 10.11 -0.32
C GLU A 728 34.84 9.95 -0.25
N GLY A 729 35.53 10.78 0.55
CA GLY A 729 36.99 10.79 0.66
C GLY A 729 37.70 11.41 -0.54
N MET A 730 36.96 12.11 -1.41
CA MET A 730 37.54 12.86 -2.53
C MET A 730 37.84 14.29 -2.13
N GLU A 731 38.93 14.83 -2.67
CA GLU A 731 39.30 16.23 -2.53
C GLU A 731 38.29 17.15 -3.22
N GLU A 732 37.64 18.03 -2.46
CA GLU A 732 36.75 19.09 -3.00
C GLU A 732 37.47 20.43 -3.07
N ALA A 733 38.38 20.66 -2.12
CA ALA A 733 39.13 21.90 -2.03
C ALA A 733 40.46 21.67 -1.31
N ILE A 734 41.32 22.65 -1.45
CA ILE A 734 42.59 22.78 -0.75
C ILE A 734 42.50 24.06 0.06
N LEU A 735 42.66 23.95 1.38
CA LEU A 735 42.76 25.08 2.28
C LEU A 735 44.22 25.39 2.58
N LEU A 736 44.60 26.65 2.44
CA LEU A 736 45.82 27.18 3.05
C LEU A 736 45.44 27.78 4.40
N ILE A 737 45.87 27.13 5.48
CA ILE A 737 45.50 27.49 6.84
C ILE A 737 46.75 27.96 7.58
N ASN A 738 46.60 29.03 8.33
CA ASN A 738 47.62 29.57 9.22
C ASN A 738 47.06 29.63 10.65
N ILE A 739 47.67 28.88 11.57
CA ILE A 739 47.32 28.86 12.98
C ILE A 739 48.46 29.49 13.76
N VAL A 740 48.14 30.58 14.47
CA VAL A 740 49.14 31.38 15.18
C VAL A 740 48.79 31.43 16.66
N PRO A 741 49.70 31.05 17.58
CA PRO A 741 49.51 31.26 19.01
C PRO A 741 49.40 32.75 19.30
N CYS A 742 48.49 33.13 20.20
CA CYS A 742 48.22 34.53 20.49
C CYS A 742 47.94 34.79 21.96
N SER A 743 47.93 36.07 22.34
CA SER A 743 47.41 36.51 23.63
C SER A 743 45.92 36.16 23.78
N SER A 744 45.43 36.12 25.01
CA SER A 744 44.06 35.71 25.35
C SER A 744 42.96 36.60 24.78
N ASP A 745 43.31 37.83 24.40
CA ASP A 745 42.44 38.80 23.72
C ASP A 745 42.61 38.79 22.19
N GLY A 746 43.51 37.95 21.65
CA GLY A 746 43.80 37.82 20.23
C GLY A 746 44.57 39.01 19.62
N SER A 747 45.04 39.96 20.43
CA SER A 747 45.64 41.21 19.93
C SER A 747 47.12 41.08 19.52
N ARG A 748 47.87 40.15 20.13
CA ARG A 748 49.29 39.89 19.83
C ARG A 748 49.49 38.45 19.37
N ALA A 749 49.99 38.28 18.15
CA ALA A 749 50.55 37.03 17.67
C ALA A 749 51.93 36.76 18.31
N PHE A 750 52.17 35.51 18.70
CA PHE A 750 53.43 35.07 19.27
C PHE A 750 54.47 34.87 18.15
N GLY A 751 55.70 35.33 18.41
CA GLY A 751 56.82 35.28 17.46
C GLY A 751 57.83 34.19 17.80
N GLU A 752 59.02 34.23 17.18
CA GLU A 752 60.08 33.24 17.41
C GLU A 752 60.59 33.24 18.86
N ASP A 753 60.55 34.39 19.53
CA ASP A 753 60.96 34.55 20.94
C ASP A 753 59.99 33.92 21.95
N ASP A 754 58.76 33.62 21.51
CA ASP A 754 57.69 33.06 22.35
C ASP A 754 57.59 31.52 22.22
N ILE A 755 58.47 30.90 21.44
CA ILE A 755 58.54 29.44 21.23
C ILE A 755 59.03 28.74 22.51
N VAL A 756 58.35 27.66 22.88
CA VAL A 756 58.70 26.84 24.05
C VAL A 756 59.47 25.60 23.61
N ILE A 757 60.57 25.28 24.29
CA ILE A 757 61.44 24.14 23.95
C ILE A 757 60.87 22.81 24.48
N ASP A 758 60.33 22.82 25.71
CA ASP A 758 59.64 21.67 26.31
C ASP A 758 58.14 21.94 26.45
N PRO A 759 57.29 21.28 25.65
CA PRO A 759 55.84 21.50 25.67
C PRO A 759 55.21 21.10 27.01
N LEU A 760 55.89 20.30 27.84
CA LEU A 760 55.40 19.94 29.18
C LEU A 760 55.29 21.15 30.12
N GLU A 761 56.05 22.22 29.87
CA GLU A 761 55.99 23.47 30.65
C GLU A 761 54.63 24.19 30.53
N LEU A 762 53.88 23.87 29.48
CA LEU A 762 52.59 24.45 29.17
C LEU A 762 51.41 23.67 29.79
N LEU A 763 51.67 22.51 30.42
CA LEU A 763 50.63 21.71 31.06
C LEU A 763 49.91 22.50 32.16
N GLY A 764 48.58 22.53 32.09
CA GLY A 764 47.72 23.27 33.02
C GLY A 764 47.66 24.78 32.76
N ARG A 765 48.34 25.30 31.73
CA ARG A 765 48.24 26.70 31.30
C ARG A 765 47.25 26.84 30.13
N ARG A 766 46.54 27.96 30.09
CA ARG A 766 45.68 28.32 28.94
C ARG A 766 46.57 28.83 27.81
N ILE A 767 46.32 28.33 26.61
CA ILE A 767 46.92 28.82 25.36
C ILE A 767 45.78 29.15 24.41
N ASP A 768 45.86 30.30 23.75
CA ASP A 768 44.91 30.76 22.77
C ASP A 768 45.58 30.78 21.38
N PHE A 769 44.81 30.48 20.34
CA PHE A 769 45.29 30.45 18.96
C PHE A 769 44.31 31.18 18.05
N GLN A 770 44.84 31.87 17.06
CA GLN A 770 44.06 32.44 15.97
C GLN A 770 44.20 31.57 14.72
N ILE A 771 43.07 31.12 14.18
CA ILE A 771 43.00 30.30 12.97
C ILE A 771 42.60 31.21 11.81
N HIS A 772 43.47 31.32 10.81
CA HIS A 772 43.24 32.05 9.59
C HIS A 772 43.15 31.08 8.42
N ILE A 773 42.05 31.14 7.66
CA ILE A 773 41.96 30.49 6.36
C ILE A 773 42.42 31.52 5.34
N LEU A 774 43.66 31.39 4.87
CA LEU A 774 44.28 32.35 3.95
C LEU A 774 43.78 32.16 2.53
N GLN A 775 43.54 30.92 2.13
CA GLN A 775 43.07 30.59 0.79
C GLN A 775 42.22 29.31 0.82
N CYS A 776 41.22 29.25 -0.05
CA CYS A 776 40.45 28.04 -0.38
C CYS A 776 40.47 27.90 -1.90
N LEU A 777 41.08 26.84 -2.41
CA LEU A 777 41.20 26.53 -3.83
C LEU A 777 40.45 25.24 -4.13
N GLY A 778 39.44 25.30 -4.98
CA GLY A 778 38.44 24.24 -5.10
C GLY A 778 37.20 24.57 -4.27
N ILE A 779 36.09 23.92 -4.63
CA ILE A 779 34.72 24.43 -4.79
C ILE A 779 34.49 25.16 -6.12
#